data_AF-A0A8J2F9M3-F1
#
_entry.id   AF-A0A8J2F9M3-F1
#
_cell.length_a   1.000
_cell.length_b   1.000
_cell.length_c   1.000
_cell.angle_alpha   90.00
_cell.angle_beta   90.00
_cell.angle_gamma   90.00
#
_symmetry.space_group_name_H-M   'P 1'
#
loop_
_entity.id
_entity.type
_entity.pdbx_description
1 polymer ?
#
loop_
_entity_poly.entity_id
_entity_poly.type
_entity_poly.pdbx_seq_one_letter_code
_entity_poly.pdbx_strand_id
1 'polypeptide(L)'
;MSASQTQSVTQQWPLPTLPSKLLQFSSEVEAAMRQNKEVIALESTIISHGMPFPQNLEVATRLEGILRTEKTCPATIAILDGIVHIGLERAQLEFFAKTGPQIRKVSRRDVADVLAKKQCGATTVATTMLFADWTKKIRLFVTGGIGGVHRNADQTFDISADLEEFGRSKVAVICAGAKSILDLPKTQEVLETKGCPVVGFRTDVFPTFFTRGEAQALPVVSKVMSATEAAHLIEIQVECLQTGLVLCNPIPKDKECVEAQKAIEAAVVEAEKKHILGKDVTPFLLKRVNELTKGKSLAANIALVENNAKLGAEIGKALYDQRLVQRTATSAGSTGQQEHTTAGGVTFSSAARTTSSSSSGSSCGSTGWKVDQKSEQEQAPCKITVIGGATVDYVCRPEATATQTYQLKTSLPGKVHIQCGGVGRNIAEAICKLANLNPADAAARSTSTSGACLISRVGNDPAGILVEQNCKKHCISLVSSDHHVARHHADFPTKVGAVPSSEDPTIFTSSSSSALRTAQYVAVMDDAGDLVSAIADMDILQNIRIPPLVVPAAPASATTSSSHPPEGVDHDHTPTSIVETRPPQSLFIVDGNVSVATLHEFAARLQEVDPATLRERCSQIWFEPVSTVKSLRFYDLMACLKQKQMNDICRCSLITPNYDELRALVAEGQKRRAKQWQKATDHNTTEGTGTKETDSERVRLLHAFASLCKELFGSDAVPPTVVLTCGSDGCLVFSPDGSALTTSSCNLPRAATIQLLDKNIAKLKLPVVSKERIVNTTGAGDTLMGVLAYACVYEKLPLIHSVLMGMEAAAITIQSAFPVAENLREKLFLTETAAVRLGTAGVVTPSKL
;
A
#
# COMPACT_ATOMS: atom_id res chain seq x y z
N MET A 1 44.57 -8.85 6.32
CA MET A 1 44.04 -10.16 5.89
C MET A 1 42.85 -10.50 6.79
N SER A 2 41.69 -10.73 6.17
CA SER A 2 40.45 -11.41 6.63
C SER A 2 39.99 -11.32 8.10
N ALA A 3 38.73 -11.14 8.46
CA ALA A 3 37.47 -11.00 7.74
C ALA A 3 36.42 -10.44 8.71
N SER A 4 35.39 -9.85 8.13
CA SER A 4 34.15 -9.30 8.69
C SER A 4 33.41 -10.20 9.68
N GLN A 5 32.79 -9.60 10.70
CA GLN A 5 31.46 -10.02 11.21
C GLN A 5 30.81 -8.86 11.99
N THR A 6 29.99 -8.05 11.29
CA THR A 6 29.00 -7.15 11.88
C THR A 6 27.63 -7.82 11.75
N GLN A 7 27.06 -8.27 12.87
CA GLN A 7 25.69 -8.76 12.92
C GLN A 7 24.71 -7.57 12.89
N SER A 8 23.94 -7.48 11.81
CA SER A 8 22.76 -6.63 11.69
C SER A 8 21.63 -7.18 12.56
N VAL A 9 21.14 -6.41 13.54
CA VAL A 9 19.88 -6.71 14.22
C VAL A 9 18.77 -5.95 13.49
N THR A 10 18.33 -6.50 12.37
CA THR A 10 17.02 -6.21 11.77
C THR A 10 15.99 -7.04 12.50
N GLN A 11 15.18 -6.45 13.36
CA GLN A 11 13.98 -7.13 13.87
C GLN A 11 12.85 -7.00 12.83
N GLN A 12 13.06 -7.59 11.65
CA GLN A 12 11.98 -8.13 10.87
C GLN A 12 11.47 -9.33 11.65
N TRP A 13 10.17 -9.42 11.94
CA TRP A 13 9.61 -10.74 12.25
C TRP A 13 9.71 -11.52 10.93
N PRO A 14 10.57 -12.55 10.80
CA PRO A 14 10.52 -13.37 9.60
C PRO A 14 9.10 -13.92 9.49
N LEU A 15 8.52 -13.87 8.28
CA LEU A 15 7.36 -14.70 7.98
C LEU A 15 7.70 -16.11 8.47
N PRO A 16 6.85 -16.76 9.31
CA PRO A 16 7.21 -18.02 9.93
C PRO A 16 7.57 -19.02 8.84
N THR A 17 8.84 -19.42 8.79
CA THR A 17 9.35 -20.48 7.92
C THR A 17 9.65 -21.67 8.81
N LEU A 18 9.31 -22.87 8.36
CA LEU A 18 9.60 -24.08 9.12
C LEU A 18 11.14 -24.25 9.16
N PRO A 19 11.75 -24.44 10.34
CA PRO A 19 13.18 -24.74 10.43
C PRO A 19 13.53 -25.92 9.52
N SER A 20 14.62 -25.84 8.75
CA SER A 20 15.01 -26.89 7.79
C SER A 20 15.10 -28.28 8.42
N LYS A 21 15.41 -28.36 9.73
CA LYS A 21 15.45 -29.62 10.50
C LYS A 21 14.08 -30.30 10.71
N LEU A 22 12.97 -29.61 10.44
CA LEU A 22 11.61 -30.10 10.58
C LEU A 22 10.91 -30.29 9.23
N LEU A 23 11.61 -30.07 8.11
CA LEU A 23 11.07 -30.18 6.75
C LEU A 23 11.87 -31.21 5.96
N GLN A 24 11.17 -32.13 5.30
CA GLN A 24 11.77 -33.14 4.43
C GLN A 24 10.99 -33.24 3.12
N PHE A 25 11.70 -33.26 2.00
CA PHE A 25 11.12 -33.52 0.68
C PHE A 25 11.33 -34.99 0.32
N SER A 26 10.39 -35.60 -0.42
CA SER A 26 10.63 -36.92 -1.02
C SER A 26 11.64 -36.83 -2.17
N SER A 27 12.23 -37.96 -2.51
CA SER A 27 13.21 -38.04 -3.61
C SER A 27 12.62 -37.55 -4.94
N GLU A 28 11.33 -37.86 -5.18
CA GLU A 28 10.59 -37.45 -6.36
C GLU A 28 10.36 -35.93 -6.40
N VAL A 29 9.93 -35.34 -5.29
CA VAL A 29 9.66 -33.89 -5.20
C VAL A 29 10.95 -33.09 -5.36
N GLU A 30 12.06 -33.53 -4.76
CA GLU A 30 13.36 -32.87 -4.97
C GLU A 30 13.79 -32.92 -6.45
N ALA A 31 13.64 -34.08 -7.10
CA ALA A 31 13.96 -34.22 -8.53
C ALA A 31 13.07 -33.31 -9.39
N ALA A 32 11.77 -33.26 -9.10
CA ALA A 32 10.81 -32.39 -9.77
C ALA A 32 11.18 -30.91 -9.62
N MET A 33 11.57 -30.46 -8.41
CA MET A 33 12.01 -29.08 -8.17
C MET A 33 13.28 -28.75 -8.96
N ARG A 34 14.26 -29.66 -9.05
CA ARG A 34 15.46 -29.47 -9.89
C ARG A 34 15.11 -29.37 -11.38
N GLN A 35 14.10 -30.11 -11.82
CA GLN A 35 13.59 -30.09 -13.19
C GLN A 35 12.57 -28.96 -13.44
N ASN A 36 12.30 -28.11 -12.44
CA ASN A 36 11.28 -27.05 -12.49
C ASN A 36 9.85 -27.54 -12.81
N LYS A 37 9.53 -28.81 -12.56
CA LYS A 37 8.15 -29.32 -12.67
C LYS A 37 7.25 -28.63 -11.64
N GLU A 38 5.97 -28.48 -11.94
CA GLU A 38 5.00 -27.93 -10.99
C GLU A 38 4.63 -28.97 -9.94
N VAL A 39 4.98 -28.68 -8.68
CA VAL A 39 4.64 -29.54 -7.54
C VAL A 39 3.23 -29.20 -7.07
N ILE A 40 2.36 -30.21 -6.98
CA ILE A 40 0.95 -30.10 -6.62
C ILE A 40 0.71 -30.86 -5.31
N ALA A 41 0.29 -30.14 -4.27
CA ALA A 41 0.03 -30.75 -2.97
C ALA A 41 -1.21 -31.65 -2.98
N LEU A 42 -1.19 -32.65 -2.10
CA LEU A 42 -2.32 -33.49 -1.69
C LEU A 42 -2.33 -33.58 -0.16
N GLU A 43 -3.51 -33.63 0.46
CA GLU A 43 -3.63 -33.80 1.91
C GLU A 43 -3.58 -35.28 2.31
N SER A 44 -3.15 -35.57 3.54
CA SER A 44 -3.15 -36.93 4.09
C SER A 44 -4.40 -37.26 4.91
N THR A 45 -5.21 -36.27 5.34
CA THR A 45 -6.46 -36.53 6.08
C THR A 45 -7.46 -37.34 5.25
N ILE A 46 -7.54 -37.11 3.94
CA ILE A 46 -8.43 -37.89 3.04
C ILE A 46 -8.07 -39.38 3.03
N ILE A 47 -6.79 -39.70 3.26
CA ILE A 47 -6.24 -41.05 3.29
C ILE A 47 -6.56 -41.74 4.61
N SER A 48 -6.21 -41.10 5.74
CA SER A 48 -6.33 -41.74 7.07
C SER A 48 -7.73 -41.67 7.67
N HIS A 49 -8.50 -40.62 7.34
CA HIS A 49 -9.82 -40.35 7.96
C HIS A 49 -10.97 -40.18 6.95
N GLY A 50 -10.66 -40.00 5.65
CA GLY A 50 -11.65 -39.71 4.62
C GLY A 50 -12.24 -40.95 3.95
N MET A 51 -11.50 -42.04 3.87
CA MET A 51 -11.88 -43.27 3.17
C MET A 51 -11.40 -44.52 3.92
N PRO A 52 -12.12 -45.65 3.82
CA PRO A 52 -11.69 -46.92 4.42
C PRO A 52 -10.54 -47.57 3.63
N PHE A 53 -9.77 -48.43 4.29
CA PHE A 53 -8.81 -49.31 3.63
C PHE A 53 -9.52 -50.51 2.98
N PRO A 54 -9.12 -50.95 1.75
CA PRO A 54 -7.97 -50.49 0.94
C PRO A 54 -8.26 -49.31 0.00
N GLN A 55 -9.51 -48.83 -0.09
CA GLN A 55 -9.91 -47.81 -1.05
C GLN A 55 -9.12 -46.50 -0.87
N ASN A 56 -8.77 -46.13 0.36
CA ASN A 56 -7.95 -44.97 0.64
C ASN A 56 -6.58 -45.00 -0.05
N LEU A 57 -5.88 -46.14 -0.01
CA LEU A 57 -4.58 -46.33 -0.65
C LEU A 57 -4.72 -46.35 -2.17
N GLU A 58 -5.74 -47.06 -2.68
CA GLU A 58 -6.01 -47.14 -4.12
C GLU A 58 -6.29 -45.75 -4.70
N VAL A 59 -7.16 -44.98 -4.06
CA VAL A 59 -7.49 -43.61 -4.48
C VAL A 59 -6.27 -42.72 -4.38
N ALA A 60 -5.53 -42.72 -3.25
CA ALA A 60 -4.32 -41.91 -3.12
C ALA A 60 -3.30 -42.20 -4.23
N THR A 61 -3.07 -43.48 -4.52
CA THR A 61 -2.18 -43.93 -5.60
C THR A 61 -2.66 -43.48 -6.98
N ARG A 62 -3.97 -43.55 -7.25
CA ARG A 62 -4.55 -43.06 -8.51
C ARG A 62 -4.42 -41.54 -8.64
N LEU A 63 -4.64 -40.77 -7.57
CA LEU A 63 -4.49 -39.32 -7.57
C LEU A 63 -3.03 -38.91 -7.83
N GLU A 64 -2.07 -39.54 -7.16
CA GLU A 64 -0.65 -39.33 -7.47
C GLU A 64 -0.33 -39.70 -8.93
N GLY A 65 -0.93 -40.78 -9.45
CA GLY A 65 -0.80 -41.18 -10.86
C GLY A 65 -1.32 -40.11 -11.84
N ILE A 66 -2.49 -39.53 -11.57
CA ILE A 66 -3.09 -38.47 -12.41
C ILE A 66 -2.21 -37.22 -12.44
N LEU A 67 -1.65 -36.83 -11.30
CA LEU A 67 -0.84 -35.62 -11.16
C LEU A 67 0.61 -35.79 -11.64
N ARG A 68 1.08 -37.03 -11.83
CA ARG A 68 2.46 -37.32 -12.24
C ARG A 68 2.58 -37.25 -13.77
N THR A 69 3.24 -36.21 -14.25
CA THR A 69 3.48 -36.00 -15.69
C THR A 69 4.92 -35.53 -15.97
N GLU A 70 5.26 -35.30 -17.24
CA GLU A 70 6.52 -34.64 -17.60
C GLU A 70 6.63 -33.20 -17.08
N LYS A 71 5.53 -32.58 -16.66
CA LYS A 71 5.50 -31.16 -16.24
C LYS A 71 5.04 -30.94 -14.80
N THR A 72 4.49 -31.97 -14.16
CA THR A 72 3.89 -31.88 -12.82
C THR A 72 4.30 -33.05 -11.93
N CYS A 73 4.35 -32.82 -10.63
CA CYS A 73 4.72 -33.80 -9.61
C CYS A 73 3.73 -33.73 -8.43
N PRO A 74 3.14 -34.86 -7.97
CA PRO A 74 2.35 -34.87 -6.75
C PRO A 74 3.25 -34.72 -5.51
N ALA A 75 2.70 -34.11 -4.45
CA ALA A 75 3.30 -34.08 -3.12
C ALA A 75 2.23 -34.32 -2.06
N THR A 76 2.02 -35.58 -1.68
CA THR A 76 1.21 -35.92 -0.49
C THR A 76 1.91 -35.41 0.77
N ILE A 77 1.28 -34.51 1.51
CA ILE A 77 1.88 -33.85 2.68
C ILE A 77 1.38 -34.52 3.97
N ALA A 78 2.29 -34.82 4.90
CA ALA A 78 1.98 -35.36 6.22
C ALA A 78 3.08 -35.05 7.24
N ILE A 79 2.87 -35.44 8.51
CA ILE A 79 3.90 -35.41 9.55
C ILE A 79 4.27 -36.86 9.90
N LEU A 80 5.56 -37.20 9.84
CA LEU A 80 6.09 -38.49 10.32
C LEU A 80 7.14 -38.23 11.38
N ASP A 81 6.99 -38.85 12.54
CA ASP A 81 7.93 -38.74 13.67
C ASP A 81 8.33 -37.29 14.01
N GLY A 82 7.38 -36.36 13.89
CA GLY A 82 7.58 -34.93 14.13
C GLY A 82 8.30 -34.16 13.02
N ILE A 83 8.44 -34.75 11.84
CA ILE A 83 9.01 -34.12 10.64
C ILE A 83 7.89 -33.90 9.62
N VAL A 84 7.83 -32.72 9.02
CA VAL A 84 6.91 -32.41 7.92
C VAL A 84 7.47 -32.98 6.63
N HIS A 85 6.76 -33.93 6.04
CA HIS A 85 7.10 -34.52 4.75
C HIS A 85 6.30 -33.85 3.62
N ILE A 86 7.03 -33.33 2.63
CA ILE A 86 6.49 -32.81 1.38
C ILE A 86 6.70 -33.87 0.30
N GLY A 87 5.64 -34.64 0.04
CA GLY A 87 5.73 -35.89 -0.71
C GLY A 87 5.99 -37.06 0.24
N LEU A 88 5.16 -38.09 0.16
CA LEU A 88 5.36 -39.36 0.86
C LEU A 88 5.97 -40.38 -0.08
N GLU A 89 6.94 -41.14 0.41
CA GLU A 89 7.41 -42.34 -0.27
C GLU A 89 6.31 -43.42 -0.25
N ARG A 90 6.35 -44.37 -1.20
CA ARG A 90 5.28 -45.39 -1.34
C ARG A 90 4.99 -46.14 -0.03
N ALA A 91 6.04 -46.55 0.68
CA ALA A 91 5.89 -47.25 1.96
C ALA A 91 5.24 -46.39 3.05
N GLN A 92 5.53 -45.08 3.06
CA GLN A 92 4.94 -44.12 3.99
C GLN A 92 3.46 -43.90 3.66
N LEU A 93 3.11 -43.77 2.38
CA LEU A 93 1.72 -43.67 1.93
C LEU A 93 0.90 -44.90 2.36
N GLU A 94 1.44 -46.11 2.15
CA GLU A 94 0.83 -47.35 2.60
C GLU A 94 0.66 -47.42 4.12
N PHE A 95 1.65 -46.95 4.87
CA PHE A 95 1.58 -46.87 6.34
C PHE A 95 0.42 -45.99 6.79
N PHE A 96 0.24 -44.80 6.22
CA PHE A 96 -0.89 -43.91 6.55
C PHE A 96 -2.24 -44.54 6.22
N ALA A 97 -2.33 -45.22 5.08
CA ALA A 97 -3.56 -45.86 4.63
C ALA A 97 -3.97 -47.06 5.48
N LYS A 98 -3.00 -47.92 5.85
CA LYS A 98 -3.23 -49.11 6.69
C LYS A 98 -3.51 -48.71 8.15
N THR A 99 -2.78 -47.74 8.67
CA THR A 99 -2.93 -47.26 10.07
C THR A 99 -4.24 -46.47 10.26
N GLY A 100 -4.67 -45.75 9.22
CA GLY A 100 -5.99 -45.14 9.16
C GLY A 100 -6.27 -44.20 10.35
N PRO A 101 -7.44 -44.31 11.01
CA PRO A 101 -7.85 -43.38 12.08
C PRO A 101 -6.96 -43.32 13.32
N GLN A 102 -6.01 -44.26 13.48
CA GLN A 102 -5.04 -44.21 14.58
C GLN A 102 -3.97 -43.12 14.36
N ILE A 103 -3.74 -42.71 13.11
CA ILE A 103 -2.94 -41.51 12.82
C ILE A 103 -3.71 -40.29 13.33
N ARG A 104 -3.02 -39.36 13.99
CA ARG A 104 -3.66 -38.16 14.51
C ARG A 104 -4.08 -37.25 13.35
N LYS A 105 -5.34 -36.80 13.34
CA LYS A 105 -5.79 -35.71 12.45
C LYS A 105 -5.20 -34.38 12.94
N VAL A 106 -4.51 -33.65 12.08
CA VAL A 106 -3.74 -32.44 12.41
C VAL A 106 -4.30 -31.23 11.66
N SER A 107 -4.88 -30.29 12.41
CA SER A 107 -5.17 -28.93 11.93
C SER A 107 -4.10 -27.96 12.43
N ARG A 108 -4.17 -26.67 12.06
CA ARG A 108 -3.13 -25.67 12.34
C ARG A 108 -2.72 -25.62 13.82
N ARG A 109 -3.70 -25.71 14.72
CA ARG A 109 -3.47 -25.70 16.19
C ARG A 109 -2.73 -26.92 16.73
N ASP A 110 -2.79 -28.04 16.02
CA ASP A 110 -2.20 -29.31 16.44
C ASP A 110 -0.72 -29.42 16.06
N VAL A 111 -0.26 -28.62 15.08
CA VAL A 111 1.08 -28.72 14.47
C VAL A 111 2.19 -28.70 15.52
N ALA A 112 2.20 -27.70 16.42
CA ALA A 112 3.27 -27.56 17.41
C ALA A 112 3.37 -28.78 18.33
N ASP A 113 2.23 -29.31 18.77
CA ASP A 113 2.17 -30.46 19.68
C ASP A 113 2.63 -31.76 19.00
N VAL A 114 2.21 -31.99 17.75
CA VAL A 114 2.59 -33.18 16.97
C VAL A 114 4.08 -33.17 16.63
N LEU A 115 4.63 -32.02 16.23
CA LEU A 115 6.06 -31.87 15.97
C LEU A 115 6.89 -32.05 17.25
N ALA A 116 6.49 -31.42 18.35
CA ALA A 116 7.21 -31.50 19.62
C ALA A 116 7.23 -32.93 20.20
N LYS A 117 6.13 -33.66 20.07
CA LYS A 117 6.00 -35.05 20.57
C LYS A 117 6.52 -36.10 19.58
N LYS A 118 7.06 -35.69 18.43
CA LYS A 118 7.51 -36.61 17.38
C LYS A 118 6.43 -37.62 16.96
N GLN A 119 5.21 -37.14 16.81
CA GLN A 119 4.07 -37.97 16.43
C GLN A 119 3.88 -38.02 14.91
N CYS A 120 3.19 -39.05 14.43
CA CYS A 120 2.64 -39.08 13.08
C CYS A 120 1.32 -38.32 13.01
N GLY A 121 1.11 -37.56 11.92
CA GLY A 121 -0.03 -36.69 11.76
C GLY A 121 -0.52 -36.60 10.32
N ALA A 122 -1.81 -36.85 10.11
CA ALA A 122 -2.52 -36.65 8.85
C ALA A 122 -3.02 -35.20 8.78
N THR A 123 -2.53 -34.43 7.82
CA THR A 123 -2.77 -32.98 7.70
C THR A 123 -4.13 -32.72 7.06
N THR A 124 -4.91 -31.78 7.62
CA THR A 124 -6.14 -31.28 6.97
C THR A 124 -5.81 -30.31 5.85
N VAL A 125 -6.83 -29.79 5.15
CA VAL A 125 -6.70 -28.68 4.19
C VAL A 125 -5.88 -27.52 4.78
N ALA A 126 -6.26 -26.99 5.96
CA ALA A 126 -5.51 -25.92 6.62
C ALA A 126 -4.01 -26.23 6.80
N THR A 127 -3.67 -27.41 7.33
CA THR A 127 -2.25 -27.72 7.61
C THR A 127 -1.47 -28.06 6.35
N THR A 128 -2.13 -28.63 5.35
CA THR A 128 -1.54 -28.90 4.03
C THR A 128 -1.23 -27.58 3.31
N MET A 129 -2.14 -26.61 3.33
CA MET A 129 -1.90 -25.26 2.81
C MET A 129 -0.76 -24.56 3.53
N LEU A 130 -0.74 -24.61 4.87
CA LEU A 130 0.33 -24.02 5.67
C LEU A 130 1.71 -24.56 5.25
N PHE A 131 1.85 -25.89 5.16
CA PHE A 131 3.12 -26.50 4.81
C PHE A 131 3.49 -26.27 3.34
N ALA A 132 2.52 -26.28 2.43
CA ALA A 132 2.74 -25.91 1.02
C ALA A 132 3.24 -24.46 0.90
N ASP A 133 2.60 -23.50 1.56
CA ASP A 133 3.01 -22.09 1.55
C ASP A 133 4.39 -21.87 2.18
N TRP A 134 4.72 -22.61 3.24
CA TRP A 134 6.05 -22.55 3.88
C TRP A 134 7.18 -22.99 2.95
N THR A 135 6.92 -23.85 1.96
CA THR A 135 7.93 -24.18 0.95
C THR A 135 8.26 -23.00 0.03
N LYS A 136 7.34 -22.03 -0.11
CA LYS A 136 7.39 -20.94 -1.12
C LYS A 136 7.53 -21.43 -2.57
N LYS A 137 7.28 -22.73 -2.82
CA LYS A 137 7.42 -23.38 -4.14
C LYS A 137 6.15 -24.07 -4.60
N ILE A 138 5.26 -24.43 -3.69
CA ILE A 138 4.00 -25.12 -3.98
C ILE A 138 2.87 -24.10 -3.96
N ARG A 139 2.25 -23.88 -5.13
CA ARG A 139 1.16 -22.91 -5.32
C ARG A 139 -0.21 -23.58 -5.50
N LEU A 140 -0.21 -24.87 -5.83
CA LEU A 140 -1.40 -25.66 -6.13
C LEU A 140 -1.61 -26.77 -5.09
N PHE A 141 -2.86 -26.93 -4.67
CA PHE A 141 -3.31 -28.02 -3.81
C PHE A 141 -4.62 -28.59 -4.34
N VAL A 142 -4.71 -29.91 -4.46
CA VAL A 142 -5.93 -30.62 -4.85
C VAL A 142 -6.52 -31.35 -3.64
N THR A 143 -7.82 -31.17 -3.40
CA THR A 143 -8.59 -31.96 -2.43
C THR A 143 -9.96 -32.33 -3.01
N GLY A 144 -10.72 -33.16 -2.30
CA GLY A 144 -12.12 -33.39 -2.63
C GLY A 144 -12.96 -32.13 -2.38
N GLY A 145 -12.93 -31.61 -1.16
CA GLY A 145 -13.78 -30.51 -0.71
C GLY A 145 -13.25 -29.88 0.57
N ILE A 146 -13.37 -28.56 0.70
CA ILE A 146 -12.87 -27.83 1.86
C ILE A 146 -13.78 -28.03 3.08
N GLY A 147 -13.24 -27.82 4.29
CA GLY A 147 -14.07 -27.54 5.46
C GLY A 147 -14.73 -26.16 5.35
N GLY A 148 -15.59 -25.84 6.30
CA GLY A 148 -16.32 -24.57 6.28
C GLY A 148 -17.06 -24.30 7.57
N VAL A 149 -18.10 -23.46 7.49
CA VAL A 149 -18.98 -23.16 8.61
C VAL A 149 -19.94 -24.35 8.80
N HIS A 150 -19.99 -24.92 10.00
CA HIS A 150 -20.93 -26.00 10.28
C HIS A 150 -22.36 -25.46 10.41
N ARG A 151 -23.36 -26.34 10.24
CA ARG A 151 -24.75 -26.00 10.51
C ARG A 151 -24.89 -25.62 12.00
N ASN A 152 -25.70 -24.61 12.30
CA ASN A 152 -25.87 -24.02 13.64
C ASN A 152 -24.63 -23.33 14.24
N ALA A 153 -23.64 -22.97 13.43
CA ALA A 153 -22.43 -22.28 13.89
C ALA A 153 -22.69 -20.89 14.53
N ASP A 154 -23.85 -20.28 14.29
CA ASP A 154 -24.30 -19.07 15.00
C ASP A 154 -24.50 -19.29 16.51
N GLN A 155 -24.67 -20.54 16.94
CA GLN A 155 -24.77 -20.93 18.34
C GLN A 155 -23.51 -21.65 18.82
N THR A 156 -22.93 -22.51 17.99
CA THR A 156 -21.83 -23.42 18.38
C THR A 156 -20.44 -22.87 18.09
N PHE A 157 -20.34 -21.90 17.17
CA PHE A 157 -19.09 -21.36 16.63
C PHE A 157 -18.18 -22.46 16.03
N ASP A 158 -18.76 -23.58 15.59
CA ASP A 158 -18.04 -24.67 14.91
C ASP A 158 -17.71 -24.27 13.47
N ILE A 159 -16.56 -23.62 13.30
CA ILE A 159 -16.06 -23.10 12.02
C ILE A 159 -14.69 -23.73 11.74
N SER A 160 -14.54 -24.34 10.56
CA SER A 160 -13.28 -24.97 10.17
C SER A 160 -12.13 -23.96 10.09
N ALA A 161 -10.98 -24.33 10.65
CA ALA A 161 -9.73 -23.58 10.51
C ALA A 161 -9.24 -23.50 9.06
N ASP A 162 -9.79 -24.30 8.14
CA ASP A 162 -9.52 -24.18 6.71
C ASP A 162 -9.83 -22.76 6.21
N LEU A 163 -10.95 -22.16 6.66
CA LEU A 163 -11.36 -20.82 6.22
C LEU A 163 -10.40 -19.74 6.71
N GLU A 164 -9.90 -19.88 7.93
CA GLU A 164 -8.87 -18.99 8.49
C GLU A 164 -7.54 -19.12 7.72
N GLU A 165 -7.19 -20.34 7.30
CA GLU A 165 -5.96 -20.58 6.55
C GLU A 165 -5.97 -19.96 5.15
N PHE A 166 -7.14 -19.94 4.50
CA PHE A 166 -7.31 -19.20 3.25
C PHE A 166 -6.99 -17.70 3.39
N GLY A 167 -7.17 -17.10 4.57
CA GLY A 167 -6.75 -15.72 4.82
C GLY A 167 -5.24 -15.54 5.09
N ARG A 168 -4.45 -16.63 5.09
CA ARG A 168 -3.05 -16.63 5.58
C ARG A 168 -2.03 -17.30 4.65
N SER A 169 -2.46 -18.22 3.80
CA SER A 169 -1.57 -19.05 2.97
C SER A 169 -1.85 -18.83 1.48
N LYS A 170 -0.80 -18.59 0.69
CA LYS A 170 -0.89 -18.31 -0.75
C LYS A 170 -0.98 -19.58 -1.60
N VAL A 171 -1.99 -20.39 -1.34
CA VAL A 171 -2.19 -21.67 -2.04
C VAL A 171 -3.56 -21.68 -2.69
N ALA A 172 -3.58 -21.98 -3.99
CA ALA A 172 -4.81 -22.21 -4.72
C ALA A 172 -5.27 -23.66 -4.52
N VAL A 173 -6.50 -23.80 -4.02
CA VAL A 173 -7.10 -25.08 -3.67
C VAL A 173 -8.19 -25.43 -4.68
N ILE A 174 -7.97 -26.52 -5.40
CA ILE A 174 -8.91 -27.06 -6.37
C ILE A 174 -9.81 -28.07 -5.65
N CYS A 175 -11.11 -27.80 -5.62
CA CYS A 175 -12.06 -28.62 -4.88
C CYS A 175 -13.47 -28.58 -5.48
N ALA A 176 -14.33 -29.53 -5.09
CA ALA A 176 -15.76 -29.56 -5.46
C ALA A 176 -16.59 -28.69 -4.48
N GLY A 177 -16.12 -27.48 -4.18
CA GLY A 177 -16.69 -26.61 -3.16
C GLY A 177 -16.41 -27.08 -1.73
N ALA A 178 -17.28 -26.71 -0.79
CA ALA A 178 -17.20 -27.16 0.60
C ALA A 178 -18.05 -28.42 0.82
N LYS A 179 -17.67 -29.27 1.77
CA LYS A 179 -18.39 -30.52 2.08
C LYS A 179 -19.87 -30.23 2.35
N SER A 180 -20.78 -30.97 1.73
CA SER A 180 -22.25 -30.77 1.78
C SER A 180 -22.91 -30.88 3.15
N ILE A 181 -22.19 -31.43 4.13
CA ILE A 181 -22.59 -31.47 5.54
C ILE A 181 -22.54 -30.09 6.24
N LEU A 182 -21.98 -29.07 5.57
CA LEU A 182 -21.74 -27.73 6.09
C LEU A 182 -22.88 -26.75 5.74
N ASP A 183 -22.79 -25.54 6.28
CA ASP A 183 -23.60 -24.37 5.91
C ASP A 183 -22.85 -23.59 4.81
N LEU A 184 -23.25 -23.84 3.55
CA LEU A 184 -22.54 -23.32 2.38
C LEU A 184 -22.66 -21.80 2.21
N PRO A 185 -23.84 -21.17 2.40
CA PRO A 185 -23.95 -19.70 2.40
C PRO A 185 -23.03 -19.06 3.43
N LYS A 186 -23.05 -19.49 4.69
CA LYS A 186 -22.16 -18.94 5.72
C LYS A 186 -20.69 -19.20 5.43
N THR A 187 -20.37 -20.33 4.77
CA THR A 187 -19.00 -20.62 4.34
C THR A 187 -18.48 -19.61 3.33
N GLN A 188 -19.30 -19.20 2.36
CA GLN A 188 -18.92 -18.16 1.39
C GLN A 188 -18.72 -16.79 2.05
N GLU A 189 -19.61 -16.39 2.96
CA GLU A 189 -19.49 -15.14 3.71
C GLU A 189 -18.20 -15.06 4.53
N VAL A 190 -17.80 -16.17 5.16
CA VAL A 190 -16.52 -16.22 5.88
C VAL A 190 -15.34 -16.19 4.91
N LEU A 191 -15.39 -16.87 3.76
CA LEU A 191 -14.33 -16.78 2.75
C LEU A 191 -14.18 -15.37 2.20
N GLU A 192 -15.28 -14.67 1.94
CA GLU A 192 -15.31 -13.26 1.56
C GLU A 192 -14.67 -12.39 2.65
N THR A 193 -15.07 -12.57 3.91
CA THR A 193 -14.51 -11.86 5.06
C THR A 193 -13.00 -12.09 5.20
N LYS A 194 -12.49 -13.26 4.79
CA LYS A 194 -11.06 -13.60 4.80
C LYS A 194 -10.31 -13.15 3.55
N GLY A 195 -10.97 -12.45 2.62
CA GLY A 195 -10.37 -12.01 1.36
C GLY A 195 -9.95 -13.18 0.47
N CYS A 196 -10.59 -14.34 0.62
CA CYS A 196 -10.33 -15.52 -0.19
C CYS A 196 -11.27 -15.54 -1.40
N PRO A 197 -10.76 -15.30 -2.63
CA PRO A 197 -11.56 -15.42 -3.83
C PRO A 197 -12.10 -16.85 -4.00
N VAL A 198 -13.39 -16.94 -4.35
CA VAL A 198 -14.06 -18.19 -4.71
C VAL A 198 -14.44 -18.13 -6.18
N VAL A 199 -13.78 -18.95 -7.00
CA VAL A 199 -13.86 -18.88 -8.46
C VAL A 199 -14.34 -20.22 -9.01
N GLY A 200 -15.29 -20.18 -9.94
CA GLY A 200 -15.81 -21.37 -10.61
C GLY A 200 -14.99 -21.76 -11.84
N PHE A 201 -14.63 -23.03 -11.97
CA PHE A 201 -14.14 -23.58 -13.23
C PHE A 201 -15.32 -24.01 -14.10
N ARG A 202 -15.59 -23.25 -15.16
CA ARG A 202 -16.72 -23.48 -16.09
C ARG A 202 -18.09 -23.54 -15.39
N THR A 203 -18.23 -22.87 -14.26
CA THR A 203 -19.47 -22.76 -13.48
C THR A 203 -19.58 -21.37 -12.89
N ASP A 204 -20.81 -20.86 -12.77
CA ASP A 204 -21.13 -19.60 -12.09
C ASP A 204 -21.68 -19.84 -10.67
N VAL A 205 -21.77 -21.10 -10.24
CA VAL A 205 -22.30 -21.50 -8.93
C VAL A 205 -21.29 -22.28 -8.10
N PHE A 206 -21.37 -22.12 -6.78
CA PHE A 206 -20.60 -22.82 -5.77
C PHE A 206 -21.07 -24.28 -5.66
N PRO A 207 -20.23 -25.27 -6.02
CA PRO A 207 -20.63 -26.67 -5.99
C PRO A 207 -20.90 -27.16 -4.56
N THR A 208 -21.86 -28.07 -4.42
CA THR A 208 -22.27 -28.61 -3.11
C THR A 208 -21.69 -30.01 -2.90
N PHE A 209 -20.42 -30.21 -3.29
CA PHE A 209 -19.66 -31.45 -3.16
C PHE A 209 -20.22 -32.63 -3.97
N PHE A 210 -21.30 -33.28 -3.51
CA PHE A 210 -21.91 -34.43 -4.18
C PHE A 210 -22.77 -34.05 -5.39
N THR A 211 -23.09 -32.76 -5.54
CA THR A 211 -23.83 -32.22 -6.68
C THR A 211 -23.17 -30.94 -7.18
N ARG A 212 -23.53 -30.52 -8.39
CA ARG A 212 -22.99 -29.36 -9.09
C ARG A 212 -23.45 -28.03 -8.50
N GLY A 213 -24.45 -28.05 -7.61
CA GLY A 213 -24.91 -26.88 -6.85
C GLY A 213 -25.99 -26.04 -7.54
N GLU A 214 -26.46 -26.45 -8.72
CA GLU A 214 -27.51 -25.75 -9.50
C GLU A 214 -28.80 -25.52 -8.69
N ALA A 215 -29.18 -26.47 -7.82
CA ALA A 215 -30.36 -26.35 -6.97
C ALA A 215 -30.25 -25.26 -5.89
N GLN A 216 -29.03 -24.96 -5.42
CA GLN A 216 -28.79 -23.94 -4.40
C GLN A 216 -28.44 -22.58 -5.03
N ALA A 217 -27.88 -22.58 -6.24
CA ALA A 217 -27.56 -21.41 -7.03
C ALA A 217 -26.75 -20.33 -6.28
N LEU A 218 -25.88 -20.75 -5.35
CA LEU A 218 -24.97 -19.85 -4.66
C LEU A 218 -23.92 -19.33 -5.64
N PRO A 219 -23.81 -18.01 -5.88
CA PRO A 219 -22.90 -17.48 -6.89
C PRO A 219 -21.43 -17.60 -6.46
N VAL A 220 -20.53 -17.84 -7.41
CA VAL A 220 -19.09 -17.61 -7.25
C VAL A 220 -18.75 -16.17 -7.63
N VAL A 221 -17.57 -15.67 -7.23
CA VAL A 221 -17.13 -14.29 -7.53
C VAL A 221 -16.85 -14.10 -9.02
N SER A 222 -16.28 -15.13 -9.66
CA SER A 222 -16.01 -15.14 -11.09
C SER A 222 -15.89 -16.56 -11.62
N LYS A 223 -15.93 -16.71 -12.96
CA LYS A 223 -15.73 -17.98 -13.66
C LYS A 223 -14.51 -17.91 -14.56
N VAL A 224 -13.72 -18.98 -14.58
CA VAL A 224 -12.66 -19.22 -15.58
C VAL A 224 -13.06 -20.37 -16.50
N MET A 225 -12.67 -20.30 -17.77
CA MET A 225 -13.11 -21.21 -18.83
C MET A 225 -12.07 -22.26 -19.22
N SER A 226 -10.80 -22.04 -18.88
CA SER A 226 -9.70 -22.94 -19.27
C SER A 226 -8.65 -23.09 -18.17
N ALA A 227 -7.87 -24.18 -18.25
CA ALA A 227 -6.74 -24.40 -17.34
C ALA A 227 -5.66 -23.31 -17.46
N THR A 228 -5.47 -22.75 -18.66
CA THR A 228 -4.53 -21.63 -18.89
C THR A 228 -4.99 -20.34 -18.21
N GLU A 229 -6.28 -20.06 -18.26
CA GLU A 229 -6.86 -18.90 -17.57
C GLU A 229 -6.81 -19.08 -16.05
N ALA A 230 -7.14 -20.28 -15.55
CA ALA A 230 -6.98 -20.62 -14.15
C ALA A 230 -5.52 -20.53 -13.68
N ALA A 231 -4.56 -20.99 -14.50
CA ALA A 231 -3.14 -20.85 -14.23
C ALA A 231 -2.74 -19.38 -14.11
N HIS A 232 -3.13 -18.54 -15.07
CA HIS A 232 -2.85 -17.10 -15.02
C HIS A 232 -3.45 -16.44 -13.77
N LEU A 233 -4.70 -16.76 -13.43
CA LEU A 233 -5.36 -16.29 -12.20
C LEU A 233 -4.56 -16.70 -10.95
N ILE A 234 -4.07 -17.93 -10.88
CA ILE A 234 -3.28 -18.44 -9.76
C ILE A 234 -1.92 -17.74 -9.67
N GLU A 235 -1.26 -17.45 -10.79
CA GLU A 235 0.00 -16.68 -10.77
C GLU A 235 -0.23 -15.28 -10.18
N ILE A 236 -1.25 -14.57 -10.68
CA ILE A 236 -1.62 -13.25 -10.17
C ILE A 236 -2.03 -13.32 -8.69
N GLN A 237 -2.80 -14.34 -8.27
CA GLN A 237 -3.17 -14.49 -6.86
C GLN A 237 -1.94 -14.69 -5.97
N VAL A 238 -1.00 -15.56 -6.34
CA VAL A 238 0.21 -15.80 -5.54
C VAL A 238 1.12 -14.56 -5.49
N GLU A 239 1.18 -13.80 -6.57
CA GLU A 239 1.98 -12.58 -6.66
C GLU A 239 1.35 -11.41 -5.89
N CYS A 240 0.05 -11.19 -6.05
CA CYS A 240 -0.64 -9.99 -5.59
C CYS A 240 -1.29 -10.12 -4.21
N LEU A 241 -1.68 -11.32 -3.78
CA LEU A 241 -2.47 -11.51 -2.56
C LEU A 241 -1.67 -12.25 -1.48
N GLN A 242 -2.02 -12.00 -0.21
CA GLN A 242 -1.57 -12.79 0.95
C GLN A 242 -2.67 -13.76 1.43
N THR A 243 -3.54 -14.17 0.52
CA THR A 243 -4.65 -15.10 0.74
C THR A 243 -4.55 -16.25 -0.26
N GLY A 244 -5.26 -17.35 0.00
CA GLY A 244 -5.42 -18.46 -0.93
C GLY A 244 -6.54 -18.21 -1.95
N LEU A 245 -6.80 -19.19 -2.78
CA LEU A 245 -7.88 -19.18 -3.78
C LEU A 245 -8.67 -20.47 -3.67
N VAL A 246 -10.00 -20.41 -3.65
CA VAL A 246 -10.85 -21.59 -3.84
C VAL A 246 -11.23 -21.66 -5.31
N LEU A 247 -10.68 -22.63 -6.04
CA LEU A 247 -11.08 -22.93 -7.41
C LEU A 247 -12.09 -24.09 -7.41
N CYS A 248 -13.36 -23.74 -7.55
CA CYS A 248 -14.50 -24.65 -7.53
C CYS A 248 -14.63 -25.42 -8.85
N ASN A 249 -14.43 -26.72 -8.81
CA ASN A 249 -14.60 -27.64 -9.93
C ASN A 249 -15.78 -28.59 -9.67
N PRO A 250 -16.95 -28.39 -10.32
CA PRO A 250 -18.12 -29.23 -10.10
C PRO A 250 -17.83 -30.71 -10.40
N ILE A 251 -18.48 -31.61 -9.65
CA ILE A 251 -18.51 -33.03 -9.97
C ILE A 251 -19.05 -33.27 -11.40
N PRO A 252 -18.55 -34.27 -12.14
CA PRO A 252 -19.14 -34.66 -13.42
C PRO A 252 -20.64 -34.99 -13.26
N LYS A 253 -21.46 -34.55 -14.22
CA LYS A 253 -22.92 -34.63 -14.15
C LYS A 253 -23.42 -36.08 -14.00
N ASP A 254 -22.78 -37.03 -14.67
CA ASP A 254 -23.12 -38.45 -14.61
C ASP A 254 -22.65 -39.15 -13.31
N LYS A 255 -21.99 -38.42 -12.41
CA LYS A 255 -21.44 -38.92 -11.14
C LYS A 255 -22.07 -38.27 -9.90
N GLU A 256 -23.05 -37.40 -10.07
CA GLU A 256 -23.76 -36.76 -8.95
C GLU A 256 -24.45 -37.79 -8.04
N CYS A 257 -24.48 -37.50 -6.74
CA CYS A 257 -25.27 -38.25 -5.77
C CYS A 257 -26.32 -37.33 -5.14
N VAL A 258 -27.42 -37.12 -5.87
CA VAL A 258 -28.53 -36.26 -5.44
C VAL A 258 -29.19 -36.79 -4.16
N GLU A 259 -29.19 -38.11 -3.94
CA GLU A 259 -29.77 -38.70 -2.72
C GLU A 259 -28.95 -38.39 -1.45
N ALA A 260 -27.70 -37.93 -1.60
CA ALA A 260 -26.84 -37.58 -0.48
C ALA A 260 -27.43 -36.45 0.37
N GLN A 261 -28.17 -35.50 -0.22
CA GLN A 261 -28.76 -34.39 0.52
C GLN A 261 -29.74 -34.87 1.61
N LYS A 262 -30.64 -35.78 1.26
CA LYS A 262 -31.58 -36.38 2.22
C LYS A 262 -30.84 -37.20 3.29
N ALA A 263 -29.78 -37.90 2.91
CA ALA A 263 -28.95 -38.64 3.85
C ALA A 263 -28.19 -37.71 4.83
N ILE A 264 -27.74 -36.55 4.37
CA ILE A 264 -27.07 -35.53 5.20
C ILE A 264 -28.03 -34.96 6.23
N GLU A 265 -29.25 -34.59 5.82
CA GLU A 265 -30.27 -34.09 6.74
C GLU A 265 -30.58 -35.10 7.86
N ALA A 266 -30.74 -36.38 7.50
CA ALA A 266 -30.92 -37.45 8.48
C ALA A 266 -29.68 -37.62 9.40
N ALA A 267 -28.48 -37.59 8.83
CA ALA A 267 -27.23 -37.76 9.58
C ALA A 267 -26.98 -36.61 10.57
N VAL A 268 -27.32 -35.36 10.21
CA VAL A 268 -27.21 -34.19 11.08
C VAL A 268 -28.13 -34.32 12.29
N VAL A 269 -29.39 -34.70 12.08
CA VAL A 269 -30.35 -34.95 13.17
C VAL A 269 -29.88 -36.09 14.07
N GLU A 270 -29.29 -37.15 13.50
CA GLU A 270 -28.71 -38.24 14.30
C GLU A 270 -27.49 -37.80 15.11
N ALA A 271 -26.63 -36.94 14.56
CA ALA A 271 -25.45 -36.41 15.25
C ALA A 271 -25.85 -35.57 16.47
N GLU A 272 -26.87 -34.71 16.30
CA GLU A 272 -27.43 -33.88 17.36
C GLU A 272 -28.03 -34.75 18.49
N LYS A 273 -28.85 -35.74 18.15
CA LYS A 273 -29.43 -36.69 19.13
C LYS A 273 -28.38 -37.50 19.89
N LYS A 274 -27.24 -37.76 19.27
CA LYS A 274 -26.11 -38.50 19.87
C LYS A 274 -25.09 -37.58 20.54
N HIS A 275 -25.32 -36.27 20.55
CA HIS A 275 -24.40 -35.26 21.09
C HIS A 275 -22.96 -35.42 20.56
N ILE A 276 -22.82 -35.70 19.26
CA ILE A 276 -21.51 -35.72 18.60
C ILE A 276 -21.06 -34.27 18.39
N LEU A 277 -19.89 -33.89 18.92
CA LEU A 277 -19.42 -32.51 18.94
C LEU A 277 -17.98 -32.37 18.43
N GLY A 278 -17.66 -31.17 17.95
CA GLY A 278 -16.31 -30.78 17.52
C GLY A 278 -15.72 -31.68 16.43
N LYS A 279 -14.48 -32.13 16.62
CA LYS A 279 -13.70 -32.84 15.59
C LYS A 279 -14.29 -34.17 15.14
N ASP A 280 -15.21 -34.75 15.94
CA ASP A 280 -15.83 -36.05 15.68
C ASP A 280 -17.11 -35.95 14.80
N VAL A 281 -17.63 -34.73 14.59
CA VAL A 281 -18.83 -34.48 13.77
C VAL A 281 -18.60 -34.88 12.31
N THR A 282 -17.55 -34.36 11.66
CA THR A 282 -17.29 -34.62 10.24
C THR A 282 -17.11 -36.12 9.92
N PRO A 283 -16.26 -36.89 10.65
CA PRO A 283 -16.11 -38.32 10.37
C PRO A 283 -17.42 -39.10 10.60
N PHE A 284 -18.20 -38.75 11.63
CA PHE A 284 -19.50 -39.36 11.88
C PHE A 284 -20.46 -39.10 10.73
N LEU A 285 -20.61 -37.84 10.29
CA LEU A 285 -21.54 -37.47 9.23
C LEU A 285 -21.18 -38.13 7.90
N LEU A 286 -19.89 -38.15 7.52
CA LEU A 286 -19.47 -38.79 6.27
C LEU A 286 -19.71 -40.31 6.30
N LYS A 287 -19.41 -40.98 7.42
CA LYS A 287 -19.70 -42.41 7.58
C LYS A 287 -21.20 -42.68 7.46
N ARG A 288 -22.02 -41.89 8.16
CA ARG A 288 -23.47 -42.08 8.18
C ARG A 288 -24.13 -41.81 6.84
N VAL A 289 -23.70 -40.78 6.12
CA VAL A 289 -24.14 -40.50 4.74
C VAL A 289 -23.79 -41.65 3.80
N ASN A 290 -22.60 -42.25 3.96
CA ASN A 290 -22.22 -43.41 3.16
C ASN A 290 -23.08 -44.65 3.42
N GLU A 291 -23.42 -44.91 4.68
CA GLU A 291 -24.34 -46.00 5.05
C GLU A 291 -25.74 -45.77 4.47
N LEU A 292 -26.27 -44.56 4.63
CA LEU A 292 -27.62 -44.18 4.17
C LEU A 292 -27.73 -44.17 2.64
N THR A 293 -26.65 -43.84 1.93
CA THR A 293 -26.60 -43.86 0.46
C THR A 293 -26.11 -45.18 -0.12
N LYS A 294 -25.87 -46.20 0.72
CA LYS A 294 -25.38 -47.55 0.34
C LYS A 294 -24.11 -47.49 -0.53
N GLY A 295 -23.16 -46.64 -0.18
CA GLY A 295 -21.89 -46.51 -0.90
C GLY A 295 -21.87 -45.48 -2.04
N LYS A 296 -23.02 -44.97 -2.48
CA LYS A 296 -23.09 -44.00 -3.59
C LYS A 296 -22.35 -42.70 -3.29
N SER A 297 -22.43 -42.18 -2.06
CA SER A 297 -21.71 -40.96 -1.69
C SER A 297 -20.18 -41.16 -1.71
N LEU A 298 -19.68 -42.34 -1.35
CA LEU A 298 -18.25 -42.66 -1.47
C LEU A 298 -17.82 -42.73 -2.93
N ALA A 299 -18.62 -43.36 -3.80
CA ALA A 299 -18.35 -43.38 -5.24
C ALA A 299 -18.30 -41.97 -5.85
N ALA A 300 -19.25 -41.09 -5.48
CA ALA A 300 -19.26 -39.69 -5.88
C ALA A 300 -18.04 -38.92 -5.33
N ASN A 301 -17.65 -39.17 -4.07
CA ASN A 301 -16.46 -38.57 -3.45
C ASN A 301 -15.16 -38.96 -4.18
N ILE A 302 -15.04 -40.21 -4.62
CA ILE A 302 -13.90 -40.66 -5.43
C ILE A 302 -13.92 -39.97 -6.80
N ALA A 303 -15.07 -39.92 -7.47
CA ALA A 303 -15.19 -39.30 -8.79
C ALA A 303 -14.87 -37.80 -8.79
N LEU A 304 -15.32 -37.05 -7.78
CA LEU A 304 -15.02 -35.62 -7.67
C LEU A 304 -13.53 -35.36 -7.38
N VAL A 305 -12.87 -36.14 -6.53
CA VAL A 305 -11.46 -35.89 -6.20
C VAL A 305 -10.55 -36.25 -7.38
N GLU A 306 -10.89 -37.30 -8.13
CA GLU A 306 -10.21 -37.62 -9.39
C GLU A 306 -10.42 -36.54 -10.45
N ASN A 307 -11.62 -35.94 -10.52
CA ASN A 307 -11.90 -34.80 -11.41
C ASN A 307 -11.06 -33.57 -11.02
N ASN A 308 -10.92 -33.28 -9.73
CA ASN A 308 -10.10 -32.18 -9.22
C ASN A 308 -8.62 -32.41 -9.51
N ALA A 309 -8.12 -33.65 -9.39
CA ALA A 309 -6.75 -33.99 -9.74
C ALA A 309 -6.46 -33.82 -11.23
N LYS A 310 -7.40 -34.20 -12.11
CA LYS A 310 -7.26 -33.97 -13.57
C LYS A 310 -7.12 -32.49 -13.87
N LEU A 311 -8.02 -31.66 -13.33
CA LEU A 311 -7.93 -30.21 -13.49
C LEU A 311 -6.62 -29.64 -12.90
N GLY A 312 -6.18 -30.14 -11.74
CA GLY A 312 -4.91 -29.76 -11.14
C GLY A 312 -3.70 -30.07 -12.03
N ALA A 313 -3.68 -31.24 -12.67
CA ALA A 313 -2.64 -31.60 -13.63
C ALA A 313 -2.63 -30.66 -14.86
N GLU A 314 -3.82 -30.34 -15.39
CA GLU A 314 -3.96 -29.42 -16.52
C GLU A 314 -3.46 -28.01 -16.19
N ILE A 315 -3.85 -27.47 -15.03
CA ILE A 315 -3.41 -26.15 -14.56
C ILE A 315 -1.91 -26.16 -14.26
N GLY A 316 -1.40 -27.20 -13.60
CA GLY A 316 0.03 -27.33 -13.30
C GLY A 316 0.88 -27.37 -14.57
N LYS A 317 0.41 -28.06 -15.61
CA LYS A 317 1.03 -28.04 -16.94
C LYS A 317 1.02 -26.63 -17.56
N ALA A 318 -0.10 -25.90 -17.47
CA ALA A 318 -0.17 -24.55 -17.98
C ALA A 318 0.78 -23.58 -17.25
N LEU A 319 0.89 -23.70 -15.92
CA LEU A 319 1.86 -22.95 -15.11
C LEU A 319 3.31 -23.26 -15.50
N TYR A 320 3.64 -24.54 -15.75
CA TYR A 320 4.95 -24.94 -16.24
C TYR A 320 5.26 -24.29 -17.60
N ASP A 321 4.30 -24.34 -18.53
CA ASP A 321 4.47 -23.81 -19.89
C ASP A 321 4.64 -22.29 -19.92
N GLN A 322 3.87 -21.55 -19.10
CA GLN A 322 4.00 -20.10 -18.95
C GLN A 322 5.40 -19.69 -18.49
N ARG A 323 5.96 -20.39 -17.49
CA ARG A 323 7.33 -20.12 -17.02
C ARG A 323 8.40 -20.45 -18.06
N LEU A 324 8.20 -21.51 -18.83
CA LEU A 324 9.14 -21.89 -19.89
C LEU A 324 9.24 -20.79 -20.96
N VAL A 325 8.09 -20.24 -21.39
CA VAL A 325 8.02 -19.13 -22.35
C VAL A 325 8.74 -17.89 -21.83
N GLN A 326 8.51 -17.51 -20.56
CA GLN A 326 9.19 -16.37 -19.91
C GLN A 326 10.72 -16.55 -19.86
N ARG A 327 11.20 -17.77 -19.65
CA ARG A 327 12.64 -18.10 -19.65
C ARG A 327 13.23 -18.05 -21.06
N THR A 328 12.53 -18.56 -22.07
CA THR A 328 13.02 -18.50 -23.45
C THR A 328 13.07 -17.08 -24.00
N ALA A 329 12.11 -16.23 -23.62
CA ALA A 329 12.10 -14.81 -23.99
C ALA A 329 13.25 -14.01 -23.34
N THR A 330 13.62 -14.36 -22.10
CA THR A 330 14.76 -13.75 -21.39
C THR A 330 16.11 -14.26 -21.89
N SER A 331 16.21 -15.51 -22.37
CA SER A 331 17.45 -16.03 -22.99
C SER A 331 17.66 -15.55 -24.44
N ALA A 332 16.59 -15.36 -25.23
CA ALA A 332 16.69 -14.91 -26.61
C ALA A 332 17.10 -13.42 -26.75
N GLY A 333 16.85 -12.59 -25.73
CA GLY A 333 17.35 -11.21 -25.66
C GLY A 333 18.86 -11.08 -25.41
N SER A 334 19.59 -12.18 -25.21
CA SER A 334 21.01 -12.19 -24.85
C SER A 334 21.96 -12.75 -25.92
N THR A 335 21.45 -13.16 -27.09
CA THR A 335 22.27 -13.72 -28.18
C THR A 335 21.88 -13.12 -29.53
N GLY A 336 22.52 -11.99 -29.85
CA GLY A 336 22.47 -11.34 -31.15
C GLY A 336 23.85 -10.80 -31.54
N GLN A 337 24.87 -11.65 -31.51
CA GLN A 337 26.07 -11.46 -32.32
C GLN A 337 25.82 -12.04 -33.72
N GLN A 338 26.23 -11.28 -34.72
CA GLN A 338 26.11 -11.55 -36.14
C GLN A 338 26.58 -12.95 -36.53
N GLU A 339 25.78 -13.66 -37.32
CA GLU A 339 26.30 -14.61 -38.30
C GLU A 339 25.69 -14.34 -39.68
N HIS A 340 26.59 -13.97 -40.59
CA HIS A 340 26.40 -13.93 -42.03
C HIS A 340 26.15 -15.35 -42.56
N THR A 341 25.04 -15.58 -43.26
CA THR A 341 25.01 -16.55 -44.37
C THR A 341 24.11 -16.03 -45.51
N THR A 342 24.69 -16.06 -46.70
CA THR A 342 24.09 -15.71 -48.00
C THR A 342 23.36 -16.91 -48.59
N ALA A 343 22.13 -16.73 -49.09
CA ALA A 343 21.65 -17.23 -50.39
C ALA A 343 20.12 -17.07 -50.58
N GLY A 344 19.73 -16.64 -51.78
CA GLY A 344 18.56 -17.15 -52.51
C GLY A 344 17.23 -16.42 -52.32
N GLY A 345 16.76 -15.76 -53.38
CA GLY A 345 15.52 -14.97 -53.40
C GLY A 345 14.23 -15.78 -53.53
N VAL A 346 13.10 -15.09 -53.45
CA VAL A 346 12.16 -14.82 -54.55
C VAL A 346 11.01 -13.93 -54.01
N THR A 347 10.62 -12.98 -54.86
CA THR A 347 9.61 -11.92 -54.79
C THR A 347 8.15 -12.38 -54.66
N PHE A 348 7.27 -11.52 -54.11
CA PHE A 348 5.97 -11.02 -54.66
C PHE A 348 5.35 -10.01 -53.65
N SER A 349 5.40 -8.68 -53.87
CA SER A 349 4.48 -7.78 -54.60
C SER A 349 3.03 -7.68 -54.07
N SER A 350 2.65 -6.52 -53.49
CA SER A 350 1.77 -5.49 -54.12
C SER A 350 1.48 -4.35 -53.12
N ALA A 351 1.92 -3.10 -53.36
CA ALA A 351 1.13 -1.93 -53.81
C ALA A 351 -0.01 -1.52 -52.84
N ALA A 352 -0.17 -0.27 -52.36
CA ALA A 352 -0.16 1.02 -53.04
C ALA A 352 0.06 2.16 -51.99
N ARG A 353 1.01 3.08 -52.17
CA ARG A 353 0.93 4.39 -52.88
C ARG A 353 0.23 5.55 -52.13
N THR A 354 1.09 6.47 -51.65
CA THR A 354 1.13 7.95 -51.92
C THR A 354 0.01 8.83 -51.33
N THR A 355 0.29 9.96 -50.68
CA THR A 355 0.88 11.22 -51.22
C THR A 355 1.47 12.09 -50.09
N SER A 356 2.76 12.46 -50.08
CA SER A 356 3.40 13.74 -50.55
C SER A 356 2.78 15.04 -50.00
N SER A 357 3.52 15.88 -49.26
CA SER A 357 4.39 16.96 -49.78
C SER A 357 5.46 17.40 -48.75
N SER A 358 6.78 17.30 -49.01
CA SER A 358 7.72 18.25 -49.66
C SER A 358 7.79 19.64 -48.99
N SER A 359 8.89 20.02 -48.33
CA SER A 359 10.11 20.62 -48.95
C SER A 359 11.21 20.78 -47.86
N SER A 360 12.40 20.18 -47.96
CA SER A 360 13.64 20.62 -48.66
C SER A 360 14.16 22.00 -48.23
N GLY A 361 15.37 22.20 -47.71
CA GLY A 361 16.50 21.29 -47.47
C GLY A 361 17.74 22.04 -46.93
N SER A 362 18.79 21.25 -46.64
CA SER A 362 20.23 21.55 -46.79
C SER A 362 20.84 22.68 -45.92
N SER A 363 21.96 22.56 -45.21
CA SER A 363 23.11 21.64 -45.30
C SER A 363 24.06 21.77 -44.09
N CYS A 364 24.69 20.66 -43.74
CA CYS A 364 26.12 20.47 -43.44
C CYS A 364 26.83 21.32 -42.35
N GLY A 365 27.49 20.64 -41.39
CA GLY A 365 28.58 21.23 -40.61
C GLY A 365 28.81 20.58 -39.24
N SER A 366 29.70 19.60 -39.22
CA SER A 366 30.18 18.81 -38.08
C SER A 366 30.73 19.60 -36.88
N THR A 367 30.51 19.11 -35.66
CA THR A 367 31.53 18.98 -34.60
C THR A 367 31.08 17.94 -33.57
N GLY A 368 31.86 16.89 -33.37
CA GLY A 368 31.57 15.83 -32.42
C GLY A 368 31.62 16.31 -30.97
N TRP A 369 30.78 15.73 -30.13
CA TRP A 369 30.97 15.70 -28.69
C TRP A 369 30.93 14.26 -28.20
N LYS A 370 31.97 13.95 -27.43
CA LYS A 370 32.25 12.70 -26.73
C LYS A 370 31.60 12.77 -25.34
N VAL A 371 31.33 11.60 -24.75
CA VAL A 371 30.99 11.31 -23.33
C VAL A 371 29.60 11.86 -22.90
N ASP A 372 28.75 11.19 -22.10
CA ASP A 372 29.03 10.58 -20.80
C ASP A 372 28.16 9.37 -20.42
N GLN A 373 28.79 8.47 -19.66
CA GLN A 373 28.14 7.55 -18.75
C GLN A 373 27.49 8.34 -17.60
N LYS A 374 26.16 8.27 -17.47
CA LYS A 374 25.36 8.27 -16.22
C LYS A 374 23.95 8.79 -16.52
N SER A 375 22.94 8.14 -15.96
CA SER A 375 21.90 8.85 -15.20
C SER A 375 21.10 7.89 -14.33
N GLU A 376 21.54 7.79 -13.07
CA GLU A 376 20.59 7.84 -11.96
C GLU A 376 19.78 9.14 -12.14
N GLN A 377 18.45 9.12 -11.96
CA GLN A 377 17.65 10.35 -12.09
C GLN A 377 18.10 11.39 -11.07
N GLU A 378 18.83 12.42 -11.53
CA GLU A 378 19.22 13.56 -10.71
C GLU A 378 17.99 14.42 -10.38
N GLN A 379 17.87 14.83 -9.11
CA GLN A 379 16.83 15.74 -8.66
C GLN A 379 17.00 17.10 -9.34
N ALA A 380 15.90 17.70 -9.84
CA ALA A 380 15.94 19.08 -10.32
C ALA A 380 16.22 20.03 -9.14
N PRO A 381 17.08 21.07 -9.32
CA PRO A 381 17.45 21.97 -8.24
C PRO A 381 16.28 22.90 -7.84
N CYS A 382 15.41 22.43 -6.95
CA CYS A 382 14.34 23.22 -6.36
C CYS A 382 14.76 23.78 -4.99
N LYS A 383 14.23 24.95 -4.62
CA LYS A 383 14.41 25.48 -3.27
C LYS A 383 13.59 24.71 -2.24
N ILE A 384 12.44 24.16 -2.63
CA ILE A 384 11.60 23.37 -1.72
C ILE A 384 11.52 21.95 -2.26
N THR A 385 11.86 20.99 -1.41
CA THR A 385 11.75 19.55 -1.70
C THR A 385 10.79 18.92 -0.70
N VAL A 386 9.74 18.31 -1.23
CA VAL A 386 8.70 17.61 -0.46
C VAL A 386 8.93 16.11 -0.60
N ILE A 387 8.98 15.40 0.53
CA ILE A 387 9.10 13.95 0.58
C ILE A 387 7.79 13.42 1.14
N GLY A 388 7.00 12.76 0.30
CA GLY A 388 5.67 12.36 0.73
C GLY A 388 4.83 11.64 -0.32
N GLY A 389 3.60 11.33 0.05
CA GLY A 389 2.68 10.57 -0.78
C GLY A 389 2.07 11.36 -1.93
N ALA A 390 1.96 10.71 -3.08
CA ALA A 390 1.11 11.11 -4.19
C ALA A 390 0.10 9.97 -4.43
N THR A 391 -1.19 10.27 -4.32
CA THR A 391 -2.27 9.27 -4.34
C THR A 391 -3.33 9.63 -5.37
N VAL A 392 -4.25 8.71 -5.64
CA VAL A 392 -5.52 9.00 -6.31
C VAL A 392 -6.67 8.76 -5.33
N ASP A 393 -7.52 9.76 -5.17
CA ASP A 393 -8.65 9.73 -4.25
C ASP A 393 -9.94 9.49 -5.04
N TYR A 394 -10.74 8.52 -4.60
CA TYR A 394 -12.07 8.20 -5.08
C TYR A 394 -13.08 8.60 -4.01
N VAL A 395 -13.95 9.55 -4.32
CA VAL A 395 -15.03 9.98 -3.42
C VAL A 395 -16.34 9.47 -4.00
N CYS A 396 -16.92 8.46 -3.36
CA CYS A 396 -18.19 7.83 -3.74
C CYS A 396 -19.33 8.47 -2.96
N ARG A 397 -20.36 8.94 -3.66
CA ARG A 397 -21.60 9.46 -3.06
C ARG A 397 -22.84 8.81 -3.67
N PRO A 398 -23.86 8.47 -2.87
CA PRO A 398 -25.16 8.06 -3.39
C PRO A 398 -25.84 9.22 -4.16
N GLU A 399 -26.70 8.89 -5.12
CA GLU A 399 -27.48 9.90 -5.85
C GLU A 399 -28.71 10.32 -5.02
N ALA A 400 -28.72 11.57 -4.56
CA ALA A 400 -29.80 12.08 -3.72
C ALA A 400 -31.15 12.12 -4.48
N THR A 401 -32.09 11.26 -4.08
CA THR A 401 -33.51 11.38 -4.47
C THR A 401 -34.39 11.41 -3.24
N ALA A 402 -35.32 12.37 -3.18
CA ALA A 402 -36.12 12.73 -2.00
C ALA A 402 -37.07 11.63 -1.46
N THR A 403 -37.02 10.41 -2.01
CA THR A 403 -37.94 9.31 -1.69
C THR A 403 -37.28 7.93 -1.57
N GLN A 404 -35.94 7.83 -1.60
CA GLN A 404 -35.28 6.53 -1.59
C GLN A 404 -35.21 5.94 -0.18
N THR A 405 -36.01 4.90 0.08
CA THR A 405 -35.84 4.04 1.25
C THR A 405 -34.68 3.08 0.96
N TYR A 406 -33.61 3.08 1.76
CA TYR A 406 -32.49 2.16 1.60
C TYR A 406 -33.01 0.71 1.61
N GLN A 407 -32.98 0.06 0.45
CA GLN A 407 -33.35 -1.35 0.33
C GLN A 407 -32.10 -2.19 0.58
N LEU A 408 -32.11 -2.94 1.69
CA LEU A 408 -31.05 -3.90 1.97
C LEU A 408 -30.91 -4.87 0.80
N LYS A 409 -29.66 -5.19 0.43
CA LYS A 409 -29.30 -6.11 -0.68
C LYS A 409 -29.56 -5.57 -2.09
N THR A 410 -29.62 -4.26 -2.28
CA THR A 410 -29.61 -3.63 -3.63
C THR A 410 -28.41 -2.68 -3.77
N SER A 411 -27.98 -2.44 -5.01
CA SER A 411 -27.00 -1.40 -5.31
C SER A 411 -27.71 -0.06 -5.44
N LEU A 412 -27.24 0.95 -4.71
CA LEU A 412 -27.72 2.32 -4.85
C LEU A 412 -26.99 3.00 -6.00
N PRO A 413 -27.70 3.66 -6.93
CA PRO A 413 -27.07 4.56 -7.89
C PRO A 413 -26.26 5.62 -7.14
N GLY A 414 -25.06 5.90 -7.63
CA GLY A 414 -24.16 6.86 -7.01
C GLY A 414 -23.16 7.43 -8.00
N LYS A 415 -22.47 8.49 -7.59
CA LYS A 415 -21.42 9.17 -8.35
C LYS A 415 -20.08 8.92 -7.68
N VAL A 416 -19.08 8.55 -8.48
CA VAL A 416 -17.69 8.45 -8.04
C VAL A 416 -16.92 9.63 -8.63
N HIS A 417 -16.29 10.42 -7.75
CA HIS A 417 -15.40 11.49 -8.15
C HIS A 417 -13.96 11.06 -7.95
N ILE A 418 -13.15 11.10 -9.01
CA ILE A 418 -11.75 10.68 -9.00
C ILE A 418 -10.87 11.92 -9.09
N GLN A 419 -9.93 12.09 -8.17
CA GLN A 419 -9.01 13.23 -8.16
C GLN A 419 -7.62 12.83 -7.67
N CYS A 420 -6.59 13.63 -7.99
CA CYS A 420 -5.26 13.41 -7.44
C CYS A 420 -5.21 13.86 -5.97
N GLY A 421 -4.66 12.99 -5.14
CA GLY A 421 -4.58 13.08 -3.69
C GLY A 421 -3.16 12.93 -3.14
N GLY A 422 -3.04 12.89 -1.82
CA GLY A 422 -1.77 12.69 -1.11
C GLY A 422 -1.16 14.00 -0.62
N VAL A 423 -0.72 13.99 0.64
CA VAL A 423 -0.23 15.15 1.39
C VAL A 423 0.99 15.78 0.72
N GLY A 424 2.02 14.98 0.41
CA GLY A 424 3.20 15.47 -0.30
C GLY A 424 2.86 16.14 -1.65
N ARG A 425 1.94 15.56 -2.42
CA ARG A 425 1.49 16.10 -3.71
C ARG A 425 0.64 17.36 -3.57
N ASN A 426 -0.26 17.44 -2.57
CA ASN A 426 -1.03 18.66 -2.26
C ASN A 426 -0.10 19.83 -1.90
N ILE A 427 0.87 19.60 -1.00
CA ILE A 427 1.84 20.62 -0.58
C ILE A 427 2.63 21.13 -1.80
N ALA A 428 3.14 20.22 -2.63
CA ALA A 428 3.90 20.57 -3.82
C ALA A 428 3.05 21.35 -4.85
N GLU A 429 1.79 20.95 -5.05
CA GLU A 429 0.85 21.65 -5.94
C GLU A 429 0.57 23.08 -5.48
N ALA A 430 0.32 23.28 -4.18
CA ALA A 430 0.08 24.60 -3.60
C ALA A 430 1.29 25.53 -3.80
N ILE A 431 2.51 25.02 -3.59
CA ILE A 431 3.76 25.77 -3.84
C ILE A 431 3.88 26.15 -5.33
N CYS A 432 3.70 25.18 -6.24
CA CYS A 432 3.88 25.42 -7.67
C CYS A 432 2.81 26.36 -8.26
N LYS A 433 1.56 26.29 -7.79
CA LYS A 433 0.49 27.23 -8.20
C LYS A 433 0.87 28.69 -7.91
N LEU A 434 1.61 28.94 -6.83
CA LEU A 434 2.08 30.28 -6.49
C LEU A 434 3.42 30.66 -7.19
N ALA A 435 4.35 29.71 -7.31
CA ALA A 435 5.67 29.95 -7.88
C ALA A 435 5.70 30.15 -9.42
N ASN A 436 4.76 29.57 -10.16
CA ASN A 436 4.74 29.66 -11.63
C ASN A 436 4.06 30.94 -12.10
N LEU A 437 4.88 31.92 -12.49
CA LEU A 437 4.50 33.27 -12.89
C LEU A 437 4.92 33.50 -14.36
N ASN A 438 3.96 33.91 -15.19
CA ASN A 438 4.08 34.42 -16.56
C ASN A 438 4.52 33.45 -17.67
N PRO A 439 3.65 33.20 -18.68
CA PRO A 439 4.03 32.60 -19.96
C PRO A 439 5.12 33.40 -20.69
N ALA A 440 5.19 34.72 -20.50
CA ALA A 440 6.22 35.58 -21.08
C ALA A 440 7.62 35.34 -20.47
N ASP A 441 7.70 34.87 -19.22
CA ASP A 441 8.95 34.59 -18.52
C ASP A 441 9.34 33.09 -18.59
N ALA A 442 8.52 32.24 -19.22
CA ALA A 442 8.78 30.82 -19.42
C ALA A 442 9.80 30.57 -20.54
N ALA A 443 9.89 31.47 -21.53
CA ALA A 443 10.85 31.38 -22.64
C ALA A 443 12.28 31.84 -22.25
N ALA A 444 12.41 32.70 -21.23
CA ALA A 444 13.69 33.24 -20.79
C ALA A 444 14.37 32.41 -19.67
N ARG A 445 13.68 31.43 -19.09
CA ARG A 445 14.16 30.62 -17.97
C ARG A 445 14.41 29.17 -18.40
N SER A 446 15.48 28.96 -19.16
CA SER A 446 15.95 27.63 -19.57
C SER A 446 16.70 26.85 -18.46
N THR A 447 16.69 27.33 -17.20
CA THR A 447 17.38 26.69 -16.05
C THR A 447 16.54 26.72 -14.74
N SER A 448 15.52 25.87 -14.68
CA SER A 448 15.16 24.93 -13.60
C SER A 448 15.15 25.28 -12.08
N THR A 449 14.62 26.41 -11.57
CA THR A 449 14.55 26.63 -10.08
C THR A 449 13.22 27.11 -9.47
N SER A 450 12.12 27.22 -10.23
CA SER A 450 10.84 27.72 -9.71
C SER A 450 9.83 26.60 -9.45
N GLY A 451 9.47 26.37 -8.18
CA GLY A 451 8.45 25.37 -7.78
C GLY A 451 8.93 24.42 -6.68
N ALA A 452 8.24 23.29 -6.55
CA ALA A 452 8.59 22.23 -5.61
C ALA A 452 9.09 20.97 -6.34
N CYS A 453 10.11 20.34 -5.79
CA CYS A 453 10.47 18.96 -6.10
C CYS A 453 9.65 18.03 -5.20
N LEU A 454 8.97 17.05 -5.77
CA LEU A 454 8.24 16.03 -5.03
C LEU A 454 8.97 14.69 -5.18
N ILE A 455 9.53 14.19 -4.09
CA ILE A 455 10.06 12.84 -3.98
C ILE A 455 8.92 11.94 -3.51
N SER A 456 8.40 11.14 -4.42
CA SER A 456 7.30 10.22 -4.16
C SER A 456 7.44 8.95 -4.97
N ARG A 457 6.67 7.92 -4.63
CA ARG A 457 6.62 6.70 -5.41
C ARG A 457 5.26 6.56 -6.06
N VAL A 458 5.29 6.45 -7.39
CA VAL A 458 4.09 6.35 -8.23
C VAL A 458 4.21 5.08 -9.06
N GLY A 459 3.11 4.34 -9.12
CA GLY A 459 3.03 3.06 -9.83
C GLY A 459 2.97 3.24 -11.34
N ASN A 460 3.30 2.18 -12.09
CA ASN A 460 3.12 2.15 -13.54
C ASN A 460 1.71 1.65 -13.91
N ASP A 461 0.69 2.32 -13.37
CA ASP A 461 -0.73 2.01 -13.54
C ASP A 461 -1.52 3.27 -13.96
N PRO A 462 -2.80 3.17 -14.37
CA PRO A 462 -3.58 4.33 -14.79
C PRO A 462 -3.67 5.44 -13.73
N ALA A 463 -3.73 5.06 -12.45
CA ALA A 463 -3.70 6.01 -11.34
C ALA A 463 -2.36 6.76 -11.27
N GLY A 464 -1.25 6.08 -11.54
CA GLY A 464 0.08 6.68 -11.57
C GLY A 464 0.29 7.58 -12.77
N ILE A 465 -0.22 7.19 -13.94
CA ILE A 465 -0.26 8.05 -15.12
C ILE A 465 -1.06 9.33 -14.80
N LEU A 466 -2.20 9.22 -14.11
CA LEU A 466 -3.01 10.36 -13.70
C LEU A 466 -2.23 11.29 -12.75
N VAL A 467 -1.55 10.75 -11.75
CA VAL A 467 -0.70 11.51 -10.81
C VAL A 467 0.44 12.22 -11.54
N GLU A 468 1.14 11.52 -12.45
CA GLU A 468 2.23 12.11 -13.24
C GLU A 468 1.72 13.22 -14.16
N GLN A 469 0.56 13.04 -14.81
CA GLN A 469 -0.07 14.06 -15.63
C GLN A 469 -0.49 15.28 -14.81
N ASN A 470 -1.03 15.07 -13.60
CA ASN A 470 -1.36 16.14 -12.68
C ASN A 470 -0.11 16.90 -12.20
N CYS A 471 0.96 16.18 -11.85
CA CYS A 471 2.24 16.79 -11.50
C CYS A 471 2.78 17.65 -12.66
N LYS A 472 2.75 17.13 -13.89
CA LYS A 472 3.14 17.89 -15.09
C LYS A 472 2.25 19.11 -15.33
N LYS A 473 0.92 18.97 -15.21
CA LYS A 473 -0.05 20.08 -15.35
C LYS A 473 0.27 21.23 -14.40
N HIS A 474 0.71 20.91 -13.18
CA HIS A 474 1.03 21.89 -12.15
C HIS A 474 2.53 22.20 -12.05
N CYS A 475 3.35 21.74 -12.99
CA CYS A 475 4.81 21.91 -13.00
C CYS A 475 5.49 21.48 -11.68
N ILE A 476 5.03 20.38 -11.09
CA ILE A 476 5.69 19.72 -9.96
C ILE A 476 6.82 18.85 -10.52
N SER A 477 8.04 19.03 -10.02
CA SER A 477 9.17 18.17 -10.39
C SER A 477 9.07 16.85 -9.62
N LEU A 478 8.32 15.89 -10.16
CA LEU A 478 8.16 14.56 -9.57
C LEU A 478 9.40 13.71 -9.83
N VAL A 479 10.03 13.23 -8.76
CA VAL A 479 11.11 12.24 -8.80
C VAL A 479 10.54 10.91 -8.32
N SER A 480 10.31 9.99 -9.27
CA SER A 480 9.75 8.66 -9.03
C SER A 480 10.82 7.58 -9.19
N SER A 481 10.94 6.67 -8.23
CA SER A 481 12.10 5.77 -8.08
C SER A 481 12.25 4.64 -9.11
N ASP A 482 11.36 4.49 -10.10
CA ASP A 482 11.29 3.30 -10.99
C ASP A 482 11.37 3.59 -12.51
N HIS A 483 11.81 4.78 -12.94
CA HIS A 483 11.84 5.16 -14.35
C HIS A 483 13.00 4.52 -15.14
N HIS A 484 12.80 3.31 -15.67
CA HIS A 484 13.72 2.68 -16.65
C HIS A 484 13.05 1.99 -17.87
N VAL A 485 11.81 2.33 -18.25
CA VAL A 485 11.24 1.84 -19.52
C VAL A 485 10.74 3.00 -20.38
N ALA A 486 11.39 3.18 -21.54
CA ALA A 486 11.08 4.18 -22.54
C ALA A 486 9.60 4.13 -22.96
N ARG A 487 8.87 5.24 -22.82
CA ARG A 487 7.50 5.37 -23.29
C ARG A 487 7.51 5.87 -24.74
N HIS A 488 7.09 5.03 -25.68
CA HIS A 488 6.65 5.51 -26.98
C HIS A 488 5.31 6.22 -26.82
N HIS A 489 5.29 7.50 -27.19
CA HIS A 489 4.08 8.30 -27.34
C HIS A 489 3.17 7.64 -28.38
N ALA A 490 1.98 7.21 -27.95
CA ALA A 490 0.84 6.96 -28.82
C ALA A 490 -0.31 7.85 -28.34
N ASP A 491 -0.82 8.66 -29.27
CA ASP A 491 -1.79 9.72 -29.06
C ASP A 491 -3.12 9.23 -28.46
N PHE A 492 -3.64 9.98 -27.47
CA PHE A 492 -5.07 10.01 -27.13
C PHE A 492 -5.55 11.47 -27.13
N PRO A 493 -6.79 11.74 -27.58
CA PRO A 493 -7.17 13.04 -28.10
C PRO A 493 -7.40 14.06 -26.99
N THR A 494 -6.72 15.18 -27.13
CA THR A 494 -7.02 16.45 -26.47
C THR A 494 -8.40 16.96 -26.89
N LYS A 495 -9.42 16.78 -26.06
CA LYS A 495 -10.58 17.68 -25.96
C LYS A 495 -11.37 17.44 -24.66
N VAL A 496 -11.27 18.40 -23.76
CA VAL A 496 -12.15 18.55 -22.59
C VAL A 496 -13.49 19.08 -23.11
N GLY A 497 -14.57 18.29 -22.96
CA GLY A 497 -15.94 18.73 -23.23
C GLY A 497 -16.67 17.99 -24.35
N ALA A 498 -17.13 16.76 -24.07
CA ALA A 498 -18.37 16.17 -24.60
C ALA A 498 -18.63 14.85 -23.85
N VAL A 499 -19.84 14.66 -23.35
CA VAL A 499 -20.32 13.41 -22.74
C VAL A 499 -20.56 12.38 -23.85
N PRO A 500 -19.99 11.16 -23.82
CA PRO A 500 -20.46 10.06 -24.64
C PRO A 500 -21.67 9.42 -23.97
N SER A 501 -22.76 9.29 -24.73
CA SER A 501 -23.92 8.48 -24.37
C SER A 501 -23.62 6.99 -24.48
N SER A 502 -24.16 6.24 -23.51
CA SER A 502 -24.52 4.81 -23.50
C SER A 502 -23.45 3.72 -23.69
N GLU A 503 -23.44 2.82 -22.69
CA GLU A 503 -23.15 1.37 -22.77
C GLU A 503 -21.70 0.92 -23.03
N ASP A 504 -20.86 0.97 -21.98
CA ASP A 504 -20.08 -0.18 -21.45
C ASP A 504 -19.07 0.32 -20.38
N PRO A 505 -19.09 -0.16 -19.12
CA PRO A 505 -18.08 0.18 -18.13
C PRO A 505 -16.87 -0.76 -18.27
N THR A 506 -16.15 -0.71 -19.39
CA THR A 506 -14.88 -1.43 -19.54
C THR A 506 -13.79 -0.73 -18.71
N ILE A 507 -13.51 -1.29 -17.53
CA ILE A 507 -12.30 -1.02 -16.76
C ILE A 507 -11.12 -1.62 -17.55
N PHE A 508 -10.33 -0.75 -18.19
CA PHE A 508 -9.13 -1.15 -18.93
C PHE A 508 -8.10 -1.75 -17.96
N THR A 509 -7.98 -3.08 -17.96
CA THR A 509 -6.92 -3.82 -17.27
C THR A 509 -5.78 -4.07 -18.26
N SER A 510 -4.78 -3.19 -18.26
CA SER A 510 -3.55 -3.42 -19.01
C SER A 510 -2.62 -4.33 -18.20
N SER A 511 -2.35 -5.50 -18.76
CA SER A 511 -1.44 -6.53 -18.28
C SER A 511 0.02 -6.19 -18.62
N SER A 512 0.88 -5.96 -17.62
CA SER A 512 2.33 -6.16 -17.75
C SER A 512 3.02 -6.19 -16.38
N SER A 513 3.89 -7.20 -16.18
CA SER A 513 5.04 -7.28 -15.27
C SER A 513 5.06 -6.41 -14.00
N SER A 514 5.11 -7.04 -12.81
CA SER A 514 5.83 -6.49 -11.63
C SER A 514 5.61 -4.98 -11.38
N ALA A 515 4.39 -4.47 -11.53
CA ALA A 515 4.12 -3.04 -11.49
C ALA A 515 3.53 -2.70 -10.12
N LEU A 516 4.27 -1.95 -9.31
CA LEU A 516 3.73 -1.36 -8.08
C LEU A 516 2.51 -0.52 -8.43
N ARG A 517 1.42 -0.65 -7.66
CA ARG A 517 0.19 0.15 -7.85
C ARG A 517 0.32 1.49 -7.15
N THR A 518 -0.11 2.55 -7.81
CA THR A 518 -0.14 3.89 -7.22
C THR A 518 -1.08 3.90 -6.04
N ALA A 519 -0.70 4.63 -4.99
CA ALA A 519 -1.48 4.72 -3.77
C ALA A 519 -2.88 5.28 -4.05
N GLN A 520 -3.89 4.65 -3.47
CA GLN A 520 -5.30 4.99 -3.71
C GLN A 520 -6.04 5.13 -2.39
N TYR A 521 -6.88 6.15 -2.30
CA TYR A 521 -7.77 6.37 -1.17
C TYR A 521 -9.21 6.36 -1.68
N VAL A 522 -10.09 5.57 -1.08
CA VAL A 522 -11.50 5.49 -1.44
C VAL A 522 -12.29 5.93 -0.22
N ALA A 523 -13.05 7.02 -0.35
CA ALA A 523 -13.97 7.53 0.65
C ALA A 523 -15.41 7.33 0.17
N VAL A 524 -16.22 6.64 0.95
CA VAL A 524 -17.65 6.45 0.73
C VAL A 524 -18.40 7.35 1.69
N MET A 525 -19.17 8.29 1.16
CA MET A 525 -19.98 9.23 1.93
C MET A 525 -21.46 8.83 1.91
N ASP A 526 -22.22 9.25 2.92
CA ASP A 526 -23.68 9.19 2.89
C ASP A 526 -24.31 10.39 2.17
N ASP A 527 -25.64 10.45 2.15
CA ASP A 527 -26.45 11.51 1.54
C ASP A 527 -26.25 12.88 2.22
N ALA A 528 -25.83 12.90 3.49
CA ALA A 528 -25.50 14.11 4.23
C ALA A 528 -24.07 14.61 3.91
N GLY A 529 -23.29 13.79 3.22
CA GLY A 529 -21.89 14.07 2.92
C GLY A 529 -20.96 13.73 4.08
N ASP A 530 -21.39 12.90 5.02
CA ASP A 530 -20.57 12.36 6.11
C ASP A 530 -19.87 11.07 5.67
N LEU A 531 -18.64 10.85 6.16
CA LEU A 531 -17.83 9.69 5.79
C LEU A 531 -18.39 8.41 6.45
N VAL A 532 -18.80 7.44 5.65
CA VAL A 532 -19.32 6.14 6.10
C VAL A 532 -18.22 5.09 6.16
N SER A 533 -17.38 5.06 5.13
CA SER A 533 -16.29 4.10 5.03
C SER A 533 -15.12 4.70 4.25
N ALA A 534 -13.91 4.34 4.65
CA ALA A 534 -12.70 4.72 3.94
C ALA A 534 -11.79 3.50 3.79
N ILE A 535 -11.22 3.35 2.60
CA ILE A 535 -10.27 2.28 2.25
C ILE A 535 -9.03 2.96 1.67
N ALA A 536 -7.85 2.55 2.10
CA ALA A 536 -6.60 3.13 1.63
C ALA A 536 -5.61 2.02 1.25
N ASP A 537 -5.19 1.99 0.00
CA ASP A 537 -4.02 1.24 -0.46
C ASP A 537 -2.84 2.22 -0.52
N MET A 538 -1.98 2.18 0.49
CA MET A 538 -0.86 3.11 0.66
C MET A 538 0.49 2.39 0.65
N ASP A 539 0.52 1.11 0.25
CA ASP A 539 1.69 0.24 0.42
C ASP A 539 2.89 0.70 -0.40
N ILE A 540 2.66 1.29 -1.57
CA ILE A 540 3.72 1.86 -2.40
C ILE A 540 4.48 2.99 -1.68
N LEU A 541 3.85 3.69 -0.72
CA LEU A 541 4.48 4.75 0.06
C LEU A 541 5.42 4.21 1.16
N GLN A 542 5.36 2.91 1.47
CA GLN A 542 6.28 2.30 2.43
C GLN A 542 7.73 2.27 1.93
N ASN A 543 7.93 2.35 0.61
CA ASN A 543 9.22 2.18 -0.06
C ASN A 543 9.60 3.40 -0.93
N ILE A 544 9.31 4.62 -0.49
CA ILE A 544 9.84 5.82 -1.15
C ILE A 544 11.36 5.82 -0.97
N ARG A 545 12.10 5.70 -2.07
CA ARG A 545 13.56 5.78 -2.09
C ARG A 545 13.98 7.23 -2.21
N ILE A 546 15.00 7.62 -1.46
CA ILE A 546 15.49 8.99 -1.45
C ILE A 546 16.71 9.05 -2.39
N PRO A 547 16.60 9.76 -3.53
CA PRO A 547 17.75 9.99 -4.40
C PRO A 547 18.81 10.84 -3.68
N PRO A 548 20.04 10.93 -4.22
CA PRO A 548 21.00 11.94 -3.78
C PRO A 548 20.34 13.32 -3.70
N LEU A 549 20.42 13.95 -2.53
CA LEU A 549 19.76 15.23 -2.29
C LEU A 549 20.55 16.37 -2.94
N VAL A 550 19.88 17.18 -3.76
CA VAL A 550 20.49 18.35 -4.40
C VAL A 550 20.05 19.61 -3.68
N VAL A 551 21.00 20.33 -3.10
CA VAL A 551 20.78 21.66 -2.49
C VAL A 551 21.36 22.73 -3.41
N PRO A 552 20.58 23.73 -3.86
CA PRO A 552 21.07 24.76 -4.77
C PRO A 552 22.30 25.52 -4.24
N ALA A 553 23.41 25.43 -4.97
CA ALA A 553 24.67 26.11 -4.65
C ALA A 553 24.49 27.63 -4.55
N ALA A 554 25.25 28.28 -3.67
CA ALA A 554 25.30 29.74 -3.55
C ALA A 554 25.48 30.39 -4.93
N PRO A 555 24.62 31.34 -5.36
CA PRO A 555 24.98 32.14 -6.51
C PRO A 555 26.34 32.77 -6.18
N ALA A 556 27.31 32.62 -7.07
CA ALA A 556 28.59 33.32 -6.96
C ALA A 556 28.28 34.82 -6.93
N SER A 557 28.13 35.39 -5.74
CA SER A 557 27.89 36.81 -5.61
C SER A 557 29.14 37.52 -6.08
N ALA A 558 28.95 38.45 -7.01
CA ALA A 558 29.91 39.42 -7.46
C ALA A 558 30.85 39.81 -6.30
N THR A 559 32.15 39.66 -6.56
CA THR A 559 33.23 40.28 -5.81
C THR A 559 32.91 41.76 -5.55
N THR A 560 32.35 42.07 -4.39
CA THR A 560 32.54 43.38 -3.77
C THR A 560 33.76 43.25 -2.86
N SER A 561 34.88 43.70 -3.40
CA SER A 561 36.12 43.98 -2.68
C SER A 561 35.91 45.00 -1.56
N SER A 562 36.27 44.63 -0.32
CA SER A 562 36.82 45.47 0.77
C SER A 562 36.41 44.83 2.11
N SER A 563 37.23 44.65 3.14
CA SER A 563 38.64 44.89 3.43
C SER A 563 38.83 44.40 4.88
N HIS A 564 39.88 43.61 5.17
CA HIS A 564 40.44 43.22 6.48
C HIS A 564 39.51 42.84 7.67
N PRO A 565 39.71 41.67 8.32
CA PRO A 565 39.20 41.45 9.67
C PRO A 565 40.13 42.16 10.68
N PRO A 566 39.61 42.86 11.71
CA PRO A 566 40.44 43.30 12.81
C PRO A 566 40.82 42.10 13.68
N GLU A 567 42.10 42.00 14.02
CA GLU A 567 42.64 41.04 14.97
C GLU A 567 42.08 41.29 16.37
N GLY A 568 41.72 40.19 17.06
CA GLY A 568 41.53 40.14 18.51
C GLY A 568 40.09 40.06 19.00
N VAL A 569 39.51 38.86 19.05
CA VAL A 569 38.51 38.46 20.05
C VAL A 569 38.67 36.96 20.35
N ASP A 570 38.68 36.63 21.64
CA ASP A 570 38.88 35.32 22.26
C ASP A 570 38.12 34.14 21.64
N HIS A 571 38.79 32.98 21.63
CA HIS A 571 38.19 31.67 21.42
C HIS A 571 37.37 31.27 22.65
N ASP A 572 36.11 31.70 22.71
CA ASP A 572 35.10 31.11 23.58
C ASP A 572 33.89 30.72 22.73
N HIS A 573 33.91 29.49 22.20
CA HIS A 573 32.80 28.91 21.45
C HIS A 573 31.71 28.45 22.42
N THR A 574 31.02 29.41 23.05
CA THR A 574 29.62 29.18 23.47
C THR A 574 28.73 29.26 22.23
N PRO A 575 27.88 28.26 21.93
CA PRO A 575 26.91 28.35 20.84
C PRO A 575 25.86 29.40 21.24
N THR A 576 26.15 30.66 20.90
CA THR A 576 25.24 31.78 21.09
C THR A 576 23.99 31.57 20.24
N SER A 577 22.85 31.87 20.86
CA SER A 577 21.50 31.71 20.35
C SER A 577 21.30 32.36 18.98
N ILE A 578 21.29 31.55 17.92
CA ILE A 578 20.86 31.96 16.59
C ILE A 578 19.71 31.04 16.18
N VAL A 579 18.51 31.32 16.70
CA VAL A 579 17.30 31.00 15.94
C VAL A 579 17.26 32.05 14.85
N GLU A 580 17.83 31.71 13.70
CA GLU A 580 17.88 32.57 12.53
C GLU A 580 16.47 33.05 12.19
N THR A 581 16.23 34.34 12.39
CA THR A 581 15.02 35.08 11.97
C THR A 581 14.92 35.22 10.46
N ARG A 582 15.86 34.63 9.71
CA ARG A 582 15.89 34.64 8.25
C ARG A 582 15.26 33.34 7.72
N PRO A 583 14.31 33.43 6.78
CA PRO A 583 13.72 32.25 6.18
C PRO A 583 14.79 31.42 5.44
N PRO A 584 14.67 30.09 5.45
CA PRO A 584 15.64 29.22 4.81
C PRO A 584 15.67 29.45 3.30
N GLN A 585 16.85 29.34 2.70
CA GLN A 585 17.00 29.52 1.24
C GLN A 585 16.57 28.26 0.48
N SER A 586 16.61 27.12 1.14
CA SER A 586 16.06 25.85 0.69
C SER A 586 15.46 25.07 1.87
N LEU A 587 14.43 24.28 1.62
CA LEU A 587 13.61 23.65 2.66
C LEU A 587 13.25 22.22 2.28
N PHE A 588 13.41 21.30 3.22
CA PHE A 588 12.81 19.96 3.14
C PHE A 588 11.50 19.91 3.92
N ILE A 589 10.45 19.39 3.29
CA ILE A 589 9.16 19.12 3.93
C ILE A 589 8.93 17.60 3.93
N VAL A 590 8.68 17.03 5.10
CA VAL A 590 8.47 15.60 5.29
C VAL A 590 7.02 15.34 5.66
N ASP A 591 6.33 14.58 4.83
CA ASP A 591 4.98 14.06 5.07
C ASP A 591 5.01 12.99 6.17
N GLY A 592 4.17 13.12 7.19
CA GLY A 592 4.08 12.15 8.29
C GLY A 592 3.61 10.75 7.87
N ASN A 593 3.12 10.59 6.64
CA ASN A 593 2.76 9.30 6.06
C ASN A 593 3.96 8.48 5.57
N VAL A 594 5.17 9.05 5.50
CA VAL A 594 6.37 8.31 5.06
C VAL A 594 6.79 7.25 6.08
N SER A 595 7.38 6.16 5.59
CA SER A 595 7.83 5.06 6.44
C SER A 595 9.09 5.43 7.24
N VAL A 596 9.33 4.73 8.35
CA VAL A 596 10.59 4.88 9.12
C VAL A 596 11.82 4.53 8.26
N ALA A 597 11.67 3.57 7.34
CA ALA A 597 12.75 3.23 6.41
C ALA A 597 13.10 4.41 5.51
N THR A 598 12.09 5.09 4.95
CA THR A 598 12.27 6.33 4.18
C THR A 598 12.87 7.45 5.03
N LEU A 599 12.46 7.62 6.29
CA LEU A 599 13.06 8.62 7.19
C LEU A 599 14.55 8.33 7.46
N HIS A 600 14.90 7.07 7.65
CA HIS A 600 16.29 6.66 7.87
C HIS A 600 17.14 6.86 6.60
N GLU A 601 16.59 6.56 5.43
CA GLU A 601 17.23 6.83 4.13
C GLU A 601 17.41 8.34 3.91
N PHE A 602 16.38 9.15 4.20
CA PHE A 602 16.46 10.60 4.13
C PHE A 602 17.55 11.17 5.04
N ALA A 603 17.60 10.76 6.30
CA ALA A 603 18.64 11.17 7.23
C ALA A 603 20.04 10.73 6.78
N ALA A 604 20.18 9.58 6.13
CA ALA A 604 21.44 9.13 5.54
C ALA A 604 21.85 9.98 4.34
N ARG A 605 20.91 10.32 3.44
CA ARG A 605 21.19 11.17 2.27
C ARG A 605 21.57 12.60 2.65
N LEU A 606 21.06 13.11 3.77
CA LEU A 606 21.51 14.39 4.30
C LEU A 606 23.01 14.38 4.67
N GLN A 607 23.56 13.26 5.15
CA GLN A 607 25.00 13.15 5.47
C GLN A 607 25.90 13.21 4.23
N GLU A 608 25.34 12.95 3.04
CA GLU A 608 26.07 12.98 1.76
C GLU A 608 26.19 14.40 1.21
N VAL A 609 25.37 15.33 1.69
CA VAL A 609 25.43 16.75 1.31
C VAL A 609 26.46 17.45 2.18
N ASP A 610 27.25 18.35 1.58
CA ASP A 610 28.22 19.15 2.30
C ASP A 610 27.58 19.88 3.52
N PRO A 611 28.09 19.66 4.75
CA PRO A 611 27.52 20.25 5.95
C PRO A 611 27.47 21.78 5.96
N ALA A 612 28.45 22.46 5.33
CA ALA A 612 28.45 23.92 5.25
C ALA A 612 27.30 24.41 4.36
N THR A 613 27.11 23.75 3.22
CA THR A 613 25.97 23.99 2.31
C THR A 613 24.64 23.76 3.01
N LEU A 614 24.50 22.67 3.78
CA LEU A 614 23.28 22.43 4.56
C LEU A 614 23.04 23.52 5.60
N ARG A 615 24.06 23.93 6.37
CA ARG A 615 23.93 25.00 7.37
C ARG A 615 23.53 26.33 6.73
N GLU A 616 24.15 26.70 5.61
CA GLU A 616 23.92 27.99 4.96
C GLU A 616 22.58 28.04 4.21
N ARG A 617 22.17 26.93 3.60
CA ARG A 617 21.08 26.92 2.61
C ARG A 617 19.85 26.18 3.10
N CYS A 618 19.99 25.09 3.85
CA CYS A 618 18.92 24.15 4.17
C CYS A 618 18.98 23.63 5.62
N SER A 619 19.15 24.54 6.59
CA SER A 619 19.23 24.20 8.01
C SER A 619 17.89 23.75 8.62
N GLN A 620 16.79 23.85 7.85
CA GLN A 620 15.43 23.63 8.30
C GLN A 620 14.78 22.44 7.58
N ILE A 621 14.19 21.54 8.39
CA ILE A 621 13.29 20.47 7.96
C ILE A 621 11.94 20.77 8.59
N TRP A 622 10.87 20.72 7.82
CA TRP A 622 9.51 20.82 8.34
C TRP A 622 8.80 19.48 8.24
N PHE A 623 7.88 19.20 9.16
CA PHE A 623 7.15 17.94 9.21
C PHE A 623 5.65 18.18 9.29
N GLU A 624 4.90 17.59 8.36
CA GLU A 624 3.43 17.67 8.28
C GLU A 624 2.81 16.40 8.89
N PRO A 625 2.14 16.48 10.06
CA PRO A 625 1.37 15.37 10.60
C PRO A 625 0.12 15.08 9.76
N VAL A 626 -0.34 13.82 9.73
CA VAL A 626 -1.45 13.39 8.84
C VAL A 626 -2.54 12.57 9.54
N SER A 627 -2.27 12.07 10.75
CA SER A 627 -3.21 11.37 11.64
C SER A 627 -2.57 11.19 13.01
N THR A 628 -3.36 10.86 14.03
CA THR A 628 -2.86 10.60 15.40
C THR A 628 -1.80 9.51 15.48
N VAL A 629 -1.91 8.44 14.67
CA VAL A 629 -0.94 7.34 14.66
C VAL A 629 0.32 7.73 13.88
N LYS A 630 0.16 8.40 12.74
CA LYS A 630 1.27 8.75 11.83
C LYS A 630 2.02 10.00 12.28
N SER A 631 1.41 10.90 13.05
CA SER A 631 2.07 12.05 13.66
C SER A 631 3.26 11.62 14.52
N LEU A 632 3.19 10.43 15.14
CA LEU A 632 4.27 9.87 15.96
C LEU A 632 5.57 9.63 15.19
N ARG A 633 5.53 9.60 13.85
CA ARG A 633 6.73 9.56 12.97
C ARG A 633 7.64 10.77 13.18
N PHE A 634 7.14 11.87 13.74
CA PHE A 634 7.96 12.98 14.21
C PHE A 634 9.12 12.50 15.12
N TYR A 635 8.82 11.64 16.10
CA TYR A 635 9.86 11.15 17.01
C TYR A 635 10.84 10.20 16.31
N ASP A 636 10.38 9.47 15.29
CA ASP A 636 11.23 8.59 14.49
C ASP A 636 12.17 9.42 13.60
N LEU A 637 11.70 10.52 12.99
CA LEU A 637 12.52 11.48 12.25
C LEU A 637 13.60 12.09 13.16
N MET A 638 13.20 12.60 14.33
CA MET A 638 14.13 13.19 15.30
C MET A 638 15.19 12.18 15.76
N ALA A 639 14.79 10.92 16.00
CA ALA A 639 15.73 9.85 16.35
C ALA A 639 16.70 9.54 15.19
N CYS A 640 16.23 9.49 13.95
CA CYS A 640 17.07 9.27 12.77
C CYS A 640 18.09 10.40 12.60
N LEU A 641 17.67 11.67 12.71
CA LEU A 641 18.59 12.82 12.62
C LEU A 641 19.66 12.77 13.71
N LYS A 642 19.28 12.45 14.95
CA LYS A 642 20.22 12.30 16.07
C LYS A 642 21.19 11.15 15.86
N GLN A 643 20.71 9.98 15.43
CA GLN A 643 21.54 8.80 15.15
C GLN A 643 22.58 9.09 14.05
N LYS A 644 22.21 9.91 13.07
CA LYS A 644 23.08 10.35 11.97
C LYS A 644 23.90 11.61 12.29
N GLN A 645 23.86 12.11 13.53
CA GLN A 645 24.57 13.33 13.95
C GLN A 645 24.24 14.56 13.08
N MET A 646 23.02 14.59 12.52
CA MET A 646 22.54 15.68 11.66
C MET A 646 21.80 16.76 12.45
N ASN A 647 21.43 16.50 13.70
CA ASN A 647 20.65 17.40 14.56
C ASN A 647 21.29 18.79 14.75
N ASP A 648 22.61 18.90 14.65
CA ASP A 648 23.35 20.16 14.80
C ASP A 648 23.56 20.91 13.46
N ILE A 649 23.12 20.30 12.35
CA ILE A 649 23.25 20.81 10.97
C ILE A 649 21.86 21.15 10.40
N CYS A 650 20.96 20.16 10.41
CA CYS A 650 19.57 20.28 9.98
C CYS A 650 18.65 19.86 11.12
N ARG A 651 17.70 20.72 11.47
CA ARG A 651 16.73 20.44 12.53
C ARG A 651 15.31 20.38 11.99
N CYS A 652 14.49 19.52 12.58
CA CYS A 652 13.04 19.63 12.41
C CYS A 652 12.59 20.92 13.13
N SER A 653 12.39 22.01 12.38
CA SER A 653 12.18 23.35 12.93
C SER A 653 10.73 23.78 12.99
N LEU A 654 9.84 23.14 12.22
CA LEU A 654 8.41 23.50 12.19
C LEU A 654 7.54 22.27 11.99
N ILE A 655 6.43 22.21 12.74
CA ILE A 655 5.36 21.23 12.56
C ILE A 655 3.98 21.90 12.57
N THR A 656 3.00 21.27 11.94
CA THR A 656 1.65 21.80 11.65
C THR A 656 0.51 20.90 12.17
N PRO A 657 0.59 20.33 13.39
CA PRO A 657 -0.43 19.41 13.88
C PRO A 657 -1.80 20.08 14.03
N ASN A 658 -2.86 19.30 13.96
CA ASN A 658 -4.13 19.64 14.59
C ASN A 658 -4.10 19.28 16.10
N TYR A 659 -5.19 19.60 16.81
CA TYR A 659 -5.28 19.35 18.25
C TYR A 659 -5.14 17.87 18.64
N ASP A 660 -5.78 16.95 17.90
CA ASP A 660 -5.72 15.51 18.20
C ASP A 660 -4.32 14.93 17.97
N GLU A 661 -3.65 15.39 16.92
CA GLU A 661 -2.27 15.01 16.62
C GLU A 661 -1.29 15.54 17.67
N LEU A 662 -1.48 16.78 18.13
CA LEU A 662 -0.67 17.35 19.22
C LEU A 662 -0.88 16.56 20.52
N ARG A 663 -2.12 16.17 20.86
CA ARG A 663 -2.40 15.31 22.01
C ARG A 663 -1.69 13.96 21.89
N ALA A 664 -1.78 13.32 20.73
CA ALA A 664 -1.11 12.05 20.47
C ALA A 664 0.43 12.17 20.61
N LEU A 665 1.01 13.25 20.08
CA LEU A 665 2.43 13.57 20.22
C LEU A 665 2.83 13.74 21.70
N VAL A 666 2.07 14.50 22.49
CA VAL A 666 2.35 14.69 23.92
C VAL A 666 2.25 13.37 24.69
N ALA A 667 1.20 12.58 24.45
CA ALA A 667 0.99 11.30 25.12
C ALA A 667 2.14 10.31 24.82
N GLU A 668 2.54 10.18 23.56
CA GLU A 668 3.67 9.31 23.19
C GLU A 668 5.00 9.85 23.74
N GLY A 669 5.20 11.17 23.78
CA GLY A 669 6.38 11.78 24.37
C GLY A 669 6.50 11.46 25.87
N GLN A 670 5.41 11.57 26.62
CA GLN A 670 5.35 11.19 28.03
C GLN A 670 5.67 9.71 28.23
N LYS A 671 5.14 8.84 27.38
CA LYS A 671 5.42 7.39 27.40
C LYS A 671 6.89 7.09 27.09
N ARG A 672 7.49 7.74 26.09
CA ARG A 672 8.92 7.59 25.77
C ARG A 672 9.80 8.09 26.91
N ARG A 673 9.42 9.19 27.55
CA ARG A 673 10.10 9.71 28.75
C ARG A 673 10.02 8.72 29.90
N ALA A 674 8.83 8.18 30.19
CA ALA A 674 8.65 7.18 31.25
C ALA A 674 9.52 5.93 31.00
N LYS A 675 9.65 5.49 29.74
CA LYS A 675 10.57 4.40 29.36
C LYS A 675 12.05 4.76 29.53
N GLN A 676 12.47 5.99 29.16
CA GLN A 676 13.84 6.46 29.43
C GLN A 676 14.12 6.56 30.94
N TRP A 677 13.11 6.89 31.74
CA TRP A 677 13.20 6.99 33.19
C TRP A 677 12.80 5.73 33.95
N GLN A 678 12.50 4.59 33.32
CA GLN A 678 12.36 3.29 34.00
C GLN A 678 13.72 2.68 34.42
N LYS A 679 14.58 3.55 34.99
CA LYS A 679 15.47 3.28 36.13
C LYS A 679 15.04 4.04 37.41
N ALA A 680 13.84 4.65 37.43
CA ALA A 680 13.24 5.34 38.57
C ALA A 680 11.70 5.49 38.38
N THR A 681 10.97 4.62 39.10
CA THR A 681 9.59 4.70 39.61
C THR A 681 8.40 5.17 38.74
N ASP A 682 7.37 4.31 38.77
CA ASP A 682 6.05 4.41 38.13
C ASP A 682 5.18 5.56 38.64
N HIS A 683 4.45 6.23 37.73
CA HIS A 683 3.17 6.89 38.03
C HIS A 683 2.16 6.72 36.89
N ASN A 684 0.91 6.43 37.29
CA ASN A 684 -0.30 6.26 36.48
C ASN A 684 -0.71 7.54 35.74
N THR A 685 -1.29 7.38 34.55
CA THR A 685 -2.10 8.42 33.90
C THR A 685 -3.50 7.89 33.59
N THR A 686 -4.49 8.64 34.06
CA THR A 686 -5.93 8.47 33.87
C THR A 686 -6.38 9.13 32.56
N GLU A 687 -7.23 8.45 31.81
CA GLU A 687 -7.93 8.99 30.63
C GLU A 687 -9.13 9.85 31.09
N GLY A 688 -9.23 11.07 30.55
CA GLY A 688 -10.33 12.01 30.80
C GLY A 688 -11.23 12.18 29.58
N THR A 689 -12.53 12.00 29.79
CA THR A 689 -13.63 12.15 28.81
C THR A 689 -13.94 13.62 28.48
N GLY A 690 -14.43 13.83 27.25
CA GLY A 690 -14.68 15.10 26.57
C GLY A 690 -15.23 16.28 27.38
N THR A 691 -14.49 17.38 27.33
CA THR A 691 -14.94 18.75 27.59
C THR A 691 -14.60 19.63 26.39
N LYS A 692 -15.38 20.69 26.13
CA LYS A 692 -15.05 21.71 25.11
C LYS A 692 -13.62 22.21 25.30
N GLU A 693 -12.79 22.04 24.27
CA GLU A 693 -11.38 22.39 24.27
C GLU A 693 -11.19 23.90 24.44
N THR A 694 -10.37 24.31 25.41
CA THR A 694 -10.11 25.72 25.69
C THR A 694 -8.73 26.14 25.16
N ASP A 695 -8.55 27.41 24.80
CA ASP A 695 -7.23 27.94 24.45
C ASP A 695 -6.20 27.67 25.56
N SER A 696 -6.61 27.73 26.82
CA SER A 696 -5.79 27.39 27.99
C SER A 696 -5.24 25.96 27.94
N GLU A 697 -6.04 25.00 27.47
CA GLU A 697 -5.63 23.61 27.32
C GLU A 697 -4.65 23.44 26.15
N ARG A 698 -4.95 24.08 25.01
CA ARG A 698 -4.07 24.08 23.83
C ARG A 698 -2.69 24.67 24.15
N VAL A 699 -2.66 25.78 24.90
CA VAL A 699 -1.42 26.40 25.42
C VAL A 699 -0.64 25.44 26.32
N ARG A 700 -1.31 24.73 27.24
CA ARG A 700 -0.65 23.74 28.11
C ARG A 700 -0.02 22.61 27.30
N LEU A 701 -0.73 22.10 26.29
CA LEU A 701 -0.22 21.03 25.42
C LEU A 701 1.01 21.47 24.61
N LEU A 702 1.01 22.70 24.08
CA LEU A 702 2.15 23.26 23.35
C LEU A 702 3.40 23.34 24.23
N HIS A 703 3.28 23.86 25.46
CA HIS A 703 4.39 23.90 26.41
C HIS A 703 4.83 22.50 26.85
N ALA A 704 3.90 21.58 27.08
CA ALA A 704 4.21 20.19 27.41
C ALA A 704 4.99 19.50 26.30
N PHE A 705 4.57 19.68 25.04
CA PHE A 705 5.27 19.15 23.87
C PHE A 705 6.68 19.72 23.74
N ALA A 706 6.84 21.04 23.91
CA ALA A 706 8.14 21.70 23.88
C ALA A 706 9.09 21.18 24.98
N SER A 707 8.58 20.98 26.20
CA SER A 707 9.36 20.40 27.32
C SER A 707 9.80 18.97 27.00
N LEU A 708 8.89 18.13 26.50
CA LEU A 708 9.19 16.75 26.15
C LEU A 708 10.24 16.64 25.05
N CYS A 709 10.23 17.56 24.07
CA CYS A 709 11.28 17.59 23.04
C CYS A 709 12.67 17.83 23.66
N LYS A 710 12.78 18.76 24.62
CA LYS A 710 14.05 18.98 25.34
C LYS A 710 14.46 17.77 26.16
N GLU A 711 13.52 17.19 26.91
CA GLU A 711 13.79 16.04 27.78
C GLU A 711 14.25 14.81 26.98
N LEU A 712 13.60 14.51 25.84
CA LEU A 712 13.89 13.32 25.04
C LEU A 712 15.14 13.45 24.17
N PHE A 713 15.45 14.67 23.69
CA PHE A 713 16.49 14.88 22.70
C PHE A 713 17.74 15.59 23.21
N GLY A 714 17.67 16.25 24.38
CA GLY A 714 18.80 16.90 25.07
C GLY A 714 18.41 18.29 25.59
N SER A 715 19.01 18.74 26.70
CA SER A 715 18.70 20.04 27.32
C SER A 715 18.91 21.23 26.37
N ASP A 716 19.88 21.11 25.47
CA ASP A 716 20.23 22.13 24.48
C ASP A 716 19.39 22.02 23.19
N ALA A 717 18.51 21.01 23.10
CA ALA A 717 17.63 20.86 21.94
C ALA A 717 16.63 22.02 21.87
N VAL A 718 16.55 22.65 20.71
CA VAL A 718 15.52 23.66 20.43
C VAL A 718 14.26 22.92 19.96
N PRO A 719 13.12 23.01 20.67
CA PRO A 719 11.87 22.41 20.20
C PRO A 719 11.43 23.05 18.88
N PRO A 720 10.66 22.36 18.03
CA PRO A 720 10.15 22.95 16.81
C PRO A 720 9.16 24.08 17.11
N THR A 721 9.07 25.04 16.19
CA THR A 721 7.91 25.92 16.07
C THR A 721 6.68 25.07 15.77
N VAL A 722 5.55 25.35 16.41
CA VAL A 722 4.30 24.62 16.19
C VAL A 722 3.24 25.58 15.67
N VAL A 723 2.70 25.29 14.49
CA VAL A 723 1.52 25.95 13.94
C VAL A 723 0.33 25.02 14.15
N LEU A 724 -0.35 25.18 15.29
CA LEU A 724 -1.48 24.33 15.69
C LEU A 724 -2.76 24.79 15.00
N THR A 725 -3.29 23.96 14.12
CA THR A 725 -4.54 24.24 13.41
C THR A 725 -5.75 23.98 14.31
N CYS A 726 -6.68 24.94 14.39
CA CYS A 726 -7.82 24.92 15.31
C CYS A 726 -9.18 25.13 14.60
N GLY A 727 -9.25 24.81 13.30
CA GLY A 727 -10.47 25.00 12.50
C GLY A 727 -10.96 26.45 12.51
N SER A 728 -12.23 26.67 12.88
CA SER A 728 -12.84 28.01 12.94
C SER A 728 -12.24 28.93 14.00
N ASP A 729 -11.46 28.41 14.95
CA ASP A 729 -10.76 29.22 15.95
C ASP A 729 -9.44 29.82 15.44
N GLY A 730 -9.04 29.48 14.21
CA GLY A 730 -7.81 29.95 13.59
C GLY A 730 -6.62 29.03 13.87
N CYS A 731 -5.46 29.61 14.17
CA CYS A 731 -4.22 28.89 14.49
C CYS A 731 -3.58 29.43 15.77
N LEU A 732 -2.93 28.55 16.54
CA LEU A 732 -1.97 28.96 17.56
C LEU A 732 -0.55 28.73 17.02
N VAL A 733 0.31 29.74 17.14
CA VAL A 733 1.72 29.68 16.73
C VAL A 733 2.58 29.71 17.99
N PHE A 734 3.27 28.60 18.26
CA PHE A 734 4.30 28.50 19.30
C PHE A 734 5.68 28.75 18.68
N SER A 735 6.43 29.71 19.23
CA SER A 735 7.85 29.97 18.92
C SER A 735 8.70 29.72 20.17
N PRO A 736 9.73 28.85 20.12
CA PRO A 736 10.55 28.47 21.28
C PRO A 736 11.17 29.65 22.06
N ASP A 737 11.55 30.71 21.34
CA ASP A 737 12.20 31.91 21.85
C ASP A 737 11.31 33.17 21.78
N GLY A 738 10.09 33.04 21.25
CA GLY A 738 9.15 34.15 21.05
C GLY A 738 9.54 35.16 19.96
N SER A 739 10.75 35.09 19.41
CA SER A 739 11.29 36.09 18.47
C SER A 739 10.47 36.16 17.18
N ALA A 740 9.99 35.00 16.71
CA ALA A 740 9.18 34.88 15.50
C ALA A 740 7.73 35.40 15.65
N LEU A 741 7.32 35.82 16.85
CA LEU A 741 5.98 36.36 17.13
C LEU A 741 5.92 37.89 17.05
N THR A 742 7.05 38.55 16.82
CA THR A 742 7.12 40.01 16.73
C THR A 742 6.44 40.51 15.45
N THR A 743 5.50 41.45 15.59
CA THR A 743 4.69 42.01 14.48
C THR A 743 5.14 43.41 14.03
N SER A 744 6.33 43.85 14.47
CA SER A 744 6.69 45.27 14.60
C SER A 744 6.93 46.06 13.30
N SER A 745 6.67 45.53 12.11
CA SER A 745 7.04 46.24 10.87
C SER A 745 6.15 46.06 9.64
N CYS A 746 4.97 45.42 9.73
CA CYS A 746 4.16 45.15 8.54
C CYS A 746 2.66 45.37 8.77
N ASN A 747 1.99 45.93 7.75
CA ASN A 747 0.55 46.13 7.76
C ASN A 747 -0.16 44.79 7.77
N LEU A 748 -0.92 44.51 8.84
CA LEU A 748 -1.76 43.33 8.92
C LEU A 748 -2.99 43.48 8.01
N PRO A 749 -3.55 42.37 7.50
CA PRO A 749 -4.83 42.38 6.81
C PRO A 749 -5.90 42.93 7.76
N ARG A 750 -6.82 43.80 7.31
CA ARG A 750 -7.77 44.49 8.21
C ARG A 750 -8.67 43.53 8.99
N ALA A 751 -8.87 42.32 8.46
CA ALA A 751 -9.76 41.33 9.02
C ALA A 751 -9.06 40.28 9.91
N ALA A 752 -7.72 40.28 9.99
CA ALA A 752 -6.97 39.35 10.82
C ALA A 752 -6.82 39.87 12.25
N THR A 753 -6.95 38.99 13.25
CA THR A 753 -6.62 39.31 14.64
C THR A 753 -5.43 38.48 15.11
N ILE A 754 -4.53 39.15 15.84
CA ILE A 754 -3.37 38.55 16.48
C ILE A 754 -3.48 38.83 17.96
N GLN A 755 -3.47 37.78 18.77
CA GLN A 755 -3.50 37.87 20.22
C GLN A 755 -2.32 37.10 20.79
N LEU A 756 -1.40 37.78 21.48
CA LEU A 756 -0.38 37.10 22.27
C LEU A 756 -1.07 36.46 23.49
N LEU A 757 -0.99 35.14 23.58
CA LEU A 757 -1.51 34.38 24.72
C LEU A 757 -0.44 34.27 25.82
N ASP A 758 0.83 34.18 25.43
CA ASP A 758 1.99 34.36 26.29
C ASP A 758 3.22 34.81 25.45
N LYS A 759 4.41 34.83 26.06
CA LYS A 759 5.67 35.26 25.41
C LYS A 759 6.12 34.35 24.25
N ASN A 760 5.63 33.12 24.19
CA ASN A 760 6.01 32.09 23.23
C ASN A 760 4.84 31.67 22.33
N ILE A 761 3.61 32.11 22.58
CA ILE A 761 2.41 31.68 21.85
C ILE A 761 1.56 32.87 21.41
N ALA A 762 1.27 32.93 20.11
CA ALA A 762 0.29 33.84 19.52
C ALA A 762 -0.90 33.07 18.95
N LYS A 763 -2.12 33.60 19.13
CA LYS A 763 -3.32 33.16 18.43
C LYS A 763 -3.57 34.05 17.23
N LEU A 764 -3.75 33.43 16.07
CA LEU A 764 -4.08 34.07 14.81
C LEU A 764 -5.48 33.67 14.39
N LYS A 765 -6.31 34.64 14.02
CA LYS A 765 -7.67 34.38 13.57
C LYS A 765 -8.02 35.22 12.34
N LEU A 766 -8.69 34.56 11.39
CA LEU A 766 -9.28 35.17 10.20
C LEU A 766 -10.82 35.11 10.29
N PRO A 767 -11.56 35.85 9.44
CA PRO A 767 -12.99 35.69 9.32
C PRO A 767 -13.37 34.24 9.04
N VAL A 768 -14.34 33.73 9.78
CA VAL A 768 -14.80 32.35 9.63
C VAL A 768 -15.57 32.21 8.33
N VAL A 769 -15.20 31.21 7.52
CA VAL A 769 -15.98 30.82 6.34
C VAL A 769 -17.32 30.25 6.82
N SER A 770 -18.42 30.81 6.33
CA SER A 770 -19.76 30.33 6.71
C SER A 770 -19.95 28.87 6.28
N LYS A 771 -20.71 28.09 7.07
CA LYS A 771 -20.85 26.64 6.84
C LYS A 771 -21.38 26.32 5.45
N GLU A 772 -22.23 27.18 4.91
CA GLU A 772 -22.86 27.04 3.59
C GLU A 772 -21.87 27.20 2.43
N ARG A 773 -20.71 27.82 2.68
CA ARG A 773 -19.63 27.98 1.70
C ARG A 773 -18.58 26.88 1.77
N ILE A 774 -18.61 26.03 2.80
CA ILE A 774 -17.67 24.91 2.94
C ILE A 774 -18.12 23.79 2.02
N VAL A 775 -17.23 23.38 1.11
CA VAL A 775 -17.48 22.34 0.10
C VAL A 775 -16.72 21.06 0.42
N ASN A 776 -15.44 21.17 0.78
CA ASN A 776 -14.56 20.03 1.08
C ASN A 776 -13.47 20.48 2.05
N THR A 777 -13.28 19.81 3.18
CA THR A 777 -12.24 20.17 4.17
C THR A 777 -10.89 19.51 3.90
N THR A 778 -10.83 18.56 2.96
CA THR A 778 -9.62 17.80 2.61
C THR A 778 -8.57 18.72 2.00
N GLY A 779 -7.30 18.54 2.40
CA GLY A 779 -6.16 19.29 1.84
C GLY A 779 -6.02 20.73 2.36
N ALA A 780 -6.87 21.17 3.29
CA ALA A 780 -6.74 22.49 3.91
C ALA A 780 -5.43 22.65 4.70
N GLY A 781 -5.03 21.64 5.46
CA GLY A 781 -3.73 21.59 6.17
C GLY A 781 -2.56 21.59 5.20
N ASP A 782 -2.57 20.69 4.21
CA ASP A 782 -1.56 20.60 3.16
C ASP A 782 -1.39 21.93 2.40
N THR A 783 -2.50 22.60 2.09
CA THR A 783 -2.49 23.91 1.43
C THR A 783 -1.91 24.98 2.35
N LEU A 784 -2.27 24.99 3.64
CA LEU A 784 -1.69 25.90 4.63
C LEU A 784 -0.17 25.72 4.66
N MET A 785 0.31 24.47 4.77
CA MET A 785 1.73 24.14 4.82
C MET A 785 2.47 24.55 3.54
N GLY A 786 1.93 24.23 2.37
CA GLY A 786 2.53 24.58 1.09
C GLY A 786 2.61 26.09 0.86
N VAL A 787 1.56 26.84 1.18
CA VAL A 787 1.55 28.30 1.05
C VAL A 787 2.43 28.97 2.12
N LEU A 788 2.46 28.45 3.34
CA LEU A 788 3.38 28.90 4.39
C LEU A 788 4.83 28.71 3.95
N ALA A 789 5.17 27.55 3.35
CA ALA A 789 6.50 27.27 2.82
C ALA A 789 6.88 28.19 1.66
N TYR A 790 5.94 28.42 0.74
CA TYR A 790 6.11 29.39 -0.35
C TYR A 790 6.39 30.80 0.18
N ALA A 791 5.56 31.28 1.10
CA ALA A 791 5.68 32.60 1.71
C ALA A 791 7.03 32.77 2.43
N CYS A 792 7.49 31.75 3.15
CA CYS A 792 8.80 31.78 3.80
C CYS A 792 9.95 31.77 2.80
N VAL A 793 10.00 30.81 1.87
CA VAL A 793 11.21 30.55 1.06
C VAL A 793 11.31 31.46 -0.16
N TYR A 794 10.19 31.69 -0.84
CA TYR A 794 10.14 32.48 -2.08
C TYR A 794 9.89 33.96 -1.83
N GLU A 795 8.90 34.29 -0.99
CA GLU A 795 8.55 35.68 -0.68
C GLU A 795 9.34 36.27 0.50
N LYS A 796 10.03 35.41 1.28
CA LYS A 796 10.80 35.81 2.46
C LYS A 796 9.97 36.55 3.52
N LEU A 797 8.69 36.19 3.64
CA LEU A 797 7.79 36.80 4.62
C LEU A 797 8.10 36.31 6.04
N PRO A 798 7.89 37.16 7.07
CA PRO A 798 7.94 36.72 8.46
C PRO A 798 6.98 35.57 8.75
N LEU A 799 7.27 34.76 9.76
CA LEU A 799 6.48 33.56 10.09
C LEU A 799 4.99 33.85 10.25
N ILE A 800 4.63 34.86 11.05
CA ILE A 800 3.23 35.23 11.29
C ILE A 800 2.48 35.57 9.98
N HIS A 801 3.13 36.29 9.06
CA HIS A 801 2.53 36.65 7.78
C HIS A 801 2.39 35.42 6.89
N SER A 802 3.38 34.54 6.91
CA SER A 802 3.35 33.25 6.19
C SER A 802 2.21 32.36 6.70
N VAL A 803 1.97 32.31 8.02
CA VAL A 803 0.85 31.57 8.61
C VAL A 803 -0.48 32.18 8.20
N LEU A 804 -0.64 33.50 8.26
CA LEU A 804 -1.88 34.17 7.83
C LEU A 804 -2.19 33.92 6.35
N MET A 805 -1.19 34.00 5.48
CA MET A 805 -1.33 33.68 4.06
C MET A 805 -1.71 32.21 3.85
N GLY A 806 -1.12 31.29 4.62
CA GLY A 806 -1.50 29.87 4.64
C GLY A 806 -2.94 29.64 5.12
N MET A 807 -3.40 30.36 6.15
CA MET A 807 -4.76 30.28 6.66
C MET A 807 -5.79 30.78 5.63
N GLU A 808 -5.49 31.86 4.89
CA GLU A 808 -6.35 32.31 3.79
C GLU A 808 -6.41 31.29 2.65
N ALA A 809 -5.27 30.71 2.30
CA ALA A 809 -5.19 29.66 1.29
C ALA A 809 -6.00 28.42 1.69
N ALA A 810 -5.95 28.02 2.96
CA ALA A 810 -6.80 26.97 3.51
C ALA A 810 -8.28 27.37 3.44
N ALA A 811 -8.63 28.61 3.80
CA ALA A 811 -9.99 29.12 3.71
C ALA A 811 -10.53 29.13 2.28
N ILE A 812 -9.68 29.42 1.28
CA ILE A 812 -10.03 29.33 -0.15
C ILE A 812 -10.24 27.86 -0.56
N THR A 813 -9.37 26.97 -0.09
CA THR A 813 -9.40 25.54 -0.40
C THR A 813 -10.64 24.86 0.14
N ILE A 814 -11.08 25.18 1.37
CA ILE A 814 -12.29 24.55 1.92
C ILE A 814 -13.58 24.90 1.18
N GLN A 815 -13.54 25.93 0.31
CA GLN A 815 -14.64 26.35 -0.56
C GLN A 815 -14.52 25.78 -1.98
N SER A 816 -13.55 24.91 -2.22
CA SER A 816 -13.34 24.20 -3.48
C SER A 816 -13.74 22.73 -3.34
N ALA A 817 -14.06 22.09 -4.46
CA ALA A 817 -14.22 20.63 -4.49
C ALA A 817 -12.87 19.90 -4.39
N PHE A 818 -11.77 20.56 -4.78
CA PHE A 818 -10.45 19.96 -4.89
C PHE A 818 -9.61 20.14 -3.63
N PRO A 819 -8.73 19.17 -3.30
CA PRO A 819 -7.79 19.24 -2.17
C PRO A 819 -6.84 20.45 -2.18
N VAL A 820 -6.60 21.03 -3.36
CA VAL A 820 -5.97 22.35 -3.53
C VAL A 820 -6.82 23.13 -4.51
N ALA A 821 -7.37 24.28 -4.10
CA ALA A 821 -8.26 25.06 -4.96
C ALA A 821 -7.63 25.34 -6.34
N GLU A 822 -8.40 25.13 -7.42
CA GLU A 822 -7.92 25.40 -8.79
C GLU A 822 -7.53 26.87 -8.97
N ASN A 823 -8.37 27.78 -8.45
CA ASN A 823 -8.15 29.22 -8.47
C ASN A 823 -7.48 29.75 -7.19
N LEU A 824 -6.67 28.91 -6.53
CA LEU A 824 -5.99 29.26 -5.28
C LEU A 824 -5.22 30.57 -5.43
N ARG A 825 -4.45 30.69 -6.51
CA ARG A 825 -3.62 31.84 -6.80
C ARG A 825 -4.46 33.11 -6.97
N GLU A 826 -5.41 33.08 -7.89
CA GLU A 826 -6.23 34.25 -8.25
C GLU A 826 -6.98 34.76 -7.04
N LYS A 827 -7.61 33.86 -6.27
CA LYS A 827 -8.32 34.25 -5.06
C LYS A 827 -7.39 34.74 -3.96
N LEU A 828 -6.25 34.09 -3.76
CA LEU A 828 -5.30 34.48 -2.72
C LEU A 828 -4.68 35.85 -3.03
N PHE A 829 -4.34 36.14 -4.29
CA PHE A 829 -3.78 37.46 -4.67
C PHE A 829 -4.83 38.58 -4.74
N LEU A 830 -6.12 38.26 -4.65
CA LEU A 830 -7.20 39.23 -4.46
C LEU A 830 -7.47 39.55 -2.97
N THR A 831 -6.85 38.84 -2.03
CA THR A 831 -7.01 39.13 -0.59
C THR A 831 -6.11 40.29 -0.15
N GLU A 832 -6.52 40.98 0.92
CA GLU A 832 -5.74 42.09 1.48
C GLU A 832 -4.34 41.64 1.94
N THR A 833 -4.17 40.41 2.43
CA THR A 833 -2.88 39.86 2.87
C THR A 833 -1.87 39.79 1.73
N ALA A 834 -2.33 39.40 0.54
CA ALA A 834 -1.50 39.39 -0.65
C ALA A 834 -1.36 40.78 -1.28
N ALA A 835 -2.28 41.72 -1.01
CA ALA A 835 -2.17 43.11 -1.44
C ALA A 835 -1.06 43.90 -0.69
N VAL A 836 -0.73 43.51 0.55
CA VAL A 836 0.42 44.06 1.31
C VAL A 836 1.76 43.84 0.57
N ARG A 837 1.81 42.90 -0.39
CA ARG A 837 2.94 42.61 -1.30
C ARG A 837 3.27 43.76 -2.26
N LEU A 838 2.27 44.56 -2.66
CA LEU A 838 2.44 45.65 -3.61
C LEU A 838 2.63 46.96 -2.84
N GLY A 839 3.75 47.09 -2.15
CA GLY A 839 4.23 48.40 -1.73
C GLY A 839 4.31 49.30 -2.97
N THR A 840 3.39 50.27 -3.09
CA THR A 840 3.45 51.38 -4.05
C THR A 840 3.75 51.02 -5.51
N ALA A 841 2.68 50.80 -6.30
CA ALA A 841 2.50 51.14 -7.73
C ALA A 841 1.82 50.02 -8.51
N GLY A 842 0.57 50.26 -8.93
CA GLY A 842 -0.10 49.46 -9.95
C GLY A 842 -1.05 48.40 -9.41
N VAL A 843 -2.27 48.81 -9.06
CA VAL A 843 -3.44 47.93 -9.07
C VAL A 843 -3.56 47.34 -10.47
N VAL A 844 -3.29 46.05 -10.64
CA VAL A 844 -3.68 45.35 -11.86
C VAL A 844 -5.20 45.17 -11.77
N THR A 845 -5.92 45.94 -12.57
CA THR A 845 -7.38 45.87 -12.64
C THR A 845 -7.84 44.52 -13.24
N PRO A 846 -9.06 44.04 -12.88
CA PRO A 846 -9.61 42.76 -13.33
C PRO A 846 -9.74 42.60 -14.86
N SER A 847 -9.56 43.67 -15.63
CA SER A 847 -9.69 43.70 -17.08
C SER A 847 -8.49 43.12 -17.86
N LYS A 848 -7.46 42.58 -17.17
CA LYS A 848 -6.29 41.95 -17.80
C LYS A 848 -6.03 40.50 -17.37
N LEU A 849 -6.98 39.86 -16.71
CA LEU A 849 -6.96 38.41 -16.43
C LEU A 849 -7.75 37.64 -17.49
#